data_AF-A0A7Y5NXP0-F1
#
_entry.id   AF-A0A7Y5NXP0-F1
#
_cell.length_a   1.000
_cell.length_b   1.000
_cell.length_c   1.000
_cell.angle_alpha   90.00
_cell.angle_beta   90.00
_cell.angle_gamma   90.00
#
_symmetry.space_group_name_H-M   'P 1'
#
loop_
_entity.id
_entity.type
_entity.pdbx_description
1 polymer ?
#
loop_
_entity_poly.entity_id
_entity_poly.type
_entity_poly.pdbx_seq_one_letter_code
_entity_poly.pdbx_strand_id
1 'polypeptide(L)'
;MSTIALISDQHFDRSSRWEEHLRIMSWIVAELRENRPATILLGGDLFERKPTPEEMRAAIDWVRELADIAEVVGVYGNHDVENSLYPLTKLDTRHPVTIYAEPAVHETKWGAIACLPWPRRAQLLASIGAEVDHETANQIAFEALQNVLRWLGSEAESRAEGGARVLLSHCQVRGARVSTGQPLAPGADFELGLEDLALARADAYLFGHIHRRTEDGEWTIAGAPALYAGSPRRTAFGEVETKSYALVDVSKRPVWVDLVETPCAPMLLLEETAVDGSFPGGPLAHYDGVCTPRGAEIRFRYTVESQHRDAARADAEHWRKTWLECGAVSVKLEEVVRATLVARAPEIARATTLDAKLDALWKSRDVELDDERRARVFDRLRQIEDAERKANGSGSGAAGGSVRFEAIRARRIGVLQDVDVDLTRTDGILVAVCGENGAGKSTFLETMMGAVTRRCPTRGPLGKLATGRDSVVEARVVNGAPWTIRHLLDSVSGAGESLVLDGDGRPAFDSAKRKAFDGWAERNLPAPEVLLASTFAAQSDRGFLEMSEGERKQVLLKVLGVDRLEALAELARAQGREAKTAAARLRGRLDGLPALDVVEADAELVQATRAVQDAEEALATARVADEAAKAYAGTVRRLAEVRRELADLGGRRANNAALLPEADKIRHAATRTAELREKLVPEVDAEIAAITAQIATIDGQRRETVARWEAAQRQAEEARKRIVAADRMLASEAEVTKAAASLEGLRVAIEQTAAEEAAAKEYVDALSNGLIDGAGKRIGGLRAGLAAIGTEPLEARAIATRTLAEDDAAKVEIETGPTRLATARAQLADGAQLLRRKREDLVHVERIAARAGEIEAARAAKATAAEELATAEHSATQHEEIKAELEPQKKALADELAEKNFVRSGYATEIGGLAVDARRAPHLENATARLAEIEPQIAKLQVEKLELEAIPAVDVATDHVAQAETRVAACRARRERSMLEAEQAKKTADERAKVTAELADIEDEVADFALLADSLGKDGLQTAAIDAATPELTALSNDLLHSCHGSRFTTTISATRASADGKRELTGISVNVLDTEKGRDGAGETYSGGEKVILNTAISFALTFIGCRQSGAEGPTLVRDESGAALSPKNGRAWIAMLRRGGQMVGASKILFVSHDPELWALADDRILVEDGRVTLAPSTRGPSVAIGTTRREAA
;
A
#
# COMPACT_ATOMS: atom_id res chain seq x y z
N MET A 1 52.74 21.92 -38.42
CA MET A 1 52.10 20.78 -37.75
C MET A 1 50.61 21.08 -37.76
N SER A 2 49.78 20.14 -38.21
CA SER A 2 48.33 20.32 -38.37
C SER A 2 47.55 19.21 -37.66
N THR A 3 48.11 18.67 -36.58
CA THR A 3 47.44 17.68 -35.74
C THR A 3 46.55 18.39 -34.73
N ILE A 4 45.34 17.88 -34.56
CA ILE A 4 44.30 18.42 -33.70
C ILE A 4 43.98 17.38 -32.63
N ALA A 5 43.79 17.79 -31.38
CA ALA A 5 43.29 16.90 -30.33
C ALA A 5 41.81 17.19 -30.07
N LEU A 6 40.92 16.19 -30.12
CA LEU A 6 39.51 16.31 -29.74
C LEU A 6 39.27 15.63 -28.40
N ILE A 7 38.74 16.39 -27.45
CA ILE A 7 38.29 15.91 -26.15
C ILE A 7 36.85 16.40 -25.94
N SER A 8 35.91 15.52 -25.64
CA SER A 8 34.50 15.89 -25.40
C SER A 8 33.97 15.21 -24.14
N ASP A 9 32.79 15.64 -23.68
CA ASP A 9 31.99 14.92 -22.68
C ASP A 9 32.80 14.64 -21.40
N GLN A 10 33.46 15.66 -20.87
CA GLN A 10 34.30 15.52 -19.67
C GLN A 10 33.45 15.33 -18.41
N HIS A 11 32.29 16.00 -18.35
CA HIS A 11 31.35 15.95 -17.23
C HIS A 11 32.05 16.09 -15.87
N PHE A 12 32.70 17.24 -15.65
CA PHE A 12 33.25 17.61 -14.34
C PHE A 12 32.12 17.55 -13.29
N ASP A 13 32.22 16.56 -12.40
CA ASP A 13 31.24 16.30 -11.35
C ASP A 13 31.92 15.74 -10.10
N ARG A 14 31.98 16.55 -9.04
CA ARG A 14 32.57 16.14 -7.76
C ARG A 14 31.81 14.99 -7.09
N SER A 15 30.54 14.79 -7.45
CA SER A 15 29.74 13.69 -6.92
C SER A 15 30.03 12.34 -7.58
N SER A 16 30.83 12.31 -8.66
CA SER A 16 31.03 11.11 -9.48
C SER A 16 32.50 10.87 -9.87
N ARG A 17 33.14 9.89 -9.21
CA ARG A 17 34.51 9.40 -9.51
C ARG A 17 35.54 10.53 -9.67
N TRP A 18 35.47 11.54 -8.80
CA TRP A 18 36.24 12.79 -8.89
C TRP A 18 37.76 12.57 -9.00
N GLU A 19 38.33 11.70 -8.18
CA GLU A 19 39.77 11.42 -8.19
C GLU A 19 40.23 10.78 -9.51
N GLU A 20 39.47 9.83 -10.03
CA GLU A 20 39.78 9.20 -11.30
C GLU A 20 39.62 10.19 -12.47
N HIS A 21 38.57 11.01 -12.43
CA HIS A 21 38.36 12.06 -13.40
C HIS A 21 39.58 13.00 -13.47
N LEU A 22 40.03 13.54 -12.35
CA LEU A 22 41.22 14.41 -12.31
C LEU A 22 42.49 13.70 -12.78
N ARG A 23 42.68 12.43 -12.43
CA ARG A 23 43.81 11.61 -12.90
C ARG A 23 43.80 11.46 -14.42
N ILE A 24 42.64 11.18 -15.02
CA ILE A 24 42.50 11.04 -16.48
C ILE A 24 42.74 12.39 -17.17
N MET A 25 42.17 13.48 -16.65
CA MET A 25 42.40 14.83 -17.19
C MET A 25 43.88 15.21 -17.19
N SER A 26 44.58 14.94 -16.08
CA SER A 26 46.03 15.16 -15.96
C SER A 26 46.85 14.26 -16.89
N TRP A 27 46.45 12.99 -17.06
CA TRP A 27 47.09 12.08 -18.00
C TRP A 27 46.95 12.56 -19.45
N ILE A 28 45.76 13.02 -19.86
CA ILE A 28 45.55 13.59 -21.20
C ILE A 28 46.47 14.80 -21.42
N VAL A 29 46.62 15.70 -20.44
CA VAL A 29 47.56 16.83 -20.54
C VAL A 29 49.00 16.35 -20.78
N ALA A 30 49.45 15.30 -20.09
CA ALA A 30 50.78 14.74 -20.28
C ALA A 30 50.97 14.18 -21.71
N GLU A 31 50.00 13.41 -22.21
CA GLU A 31 50.03 12.87 -23.58
C GLU A 31 50.04 13.99 -24.64
N LEU A 32 49.27 15.05 -24.43
CA LEU A 32 49.25 16.18 -25.37
C LEU A 32 50.54 16.98 -25.38
N ARG A 33 51.29 17.05 -24.27
CA ARG A 33 52.64 17.67 -24.24
C ARG A 33 53.63 16.90 -25.10
N GLU A 34 53.48 15.59 -25.21
CA GLU A 34 54.31 14.73 -26.06
C GLU A 34 53.91 14.82 -27.53
N ASN A 35 52.60 14.74 -27.82
CA ASN A 35 52.06 14.76 -29.18
C ASN A 35 52.07 16.15 -29.83
N ARG A 36 52.11 17.24 -29.04
CA ARG A 36 52.21 18.64 -29.48
C ARG A 36 51.20 18.99 -30.58
N PRO A 37 49.88 18.87 -30.32
CA PRO A 37 48.86 19.29 -31.28
C PRO A 37 49.00 20.79 -31.60
N ALA A 38 48.57 21.18 -32.80
CA ALA A 38 48.50 22.58 -33.20
C ALA A 38 47.31 23.30 -32.55
N THR A 39 46.21 22.57 -32.31
CA THR A 39 44.98 23.07 -31.72
C THR A 39 44.33 21.97 -30.88
N ILE A 40 43.75 22.33 -29.73
CA ILE A 40 43.00 21.42 -28.86
C ILE A 40 41.53 21.81 -28.91
N LEU A 41 40.65 20.85 -29.21
CA LEU A 41 39.22 21.01 -29.36
C LEU A 41 38.47 20.45 -28.16
N LEU A 42 37.54 21.25 -27.62
CA LEU A 42 36.60 20.86 -26.59
C LEU A 42 35.20 20.68 -27.21
N GLY A 43 34.76 19.43 -27.34
CA GLY A 43 33.51 19.05 -28.00
C GLY A 43 32.22 19.29 -27.21
N GLY A 44 32.23 20.15 -26.18
CA GLY A 44 31.08 20.41 -25.31
C GLY A 44 30.91 19.41 -24.17
N ASP A 45 30.00 19.74 -23.25
CA ASP A 45 29.71 19.03 -22.00
C ASP A 45 30.93 18.96 -21.06
N LEU A 46 31.51 20.14 -20.80
CA LEU A 46 32.59 20.27 -19.84
C LEU A 46 32.08 19.97 -18.42
N PHE A 47 30.88 20.44 -18.08
CA PHE A 47 30.27 20.21 -16.78
C PHE A 47 29.01 19.34 -16.88
N GLU A 48 28.79 18.48 -15.90
CA GLU A 48 27.56 17.65 -15.80
C GLU A 48 26.30 18.50 -15.55
N ARG A 49 26.47 19.66 -14.92
CA ARG A 49 25.41 20.58 -14.51
C ARG A 49 26.04 21.95 -14.24
N LYS A 50 25.26 22.88 -13.71
CA LYS A 50 25.81 24.16 -13.21
C LYS A 50 26.97 23.88 -12.23
N PRO A 51 28.20 24.35 -12.54
CA PRO A 51 29.38 23.96 -11.78
C PRO A 51 29.39 24.59 -10.38
N THR A 52 29.85 23.81 -9.42
CA THR A 52 30.26 24.30 -8.10
C THR A 52 31.57 25.10 -8.22
N PRO A 53 31.90 25.95 -7.23
CA PRO A 53 33.17 26.70 -7.24
C PRO A 53 34.42 25.81 -7.33
N GLU A 54 34.36 24.58 -6.83
CA GLU A 54 35.49 23.65 -6.87
C GLU A 54 35.62 22.94 -8.22
N GLU A 55 34.51 22.51 -8.81
CA GLU A 55 34.48 21.96 -10.18
C GLU A 55 34.99 23.02 -11.19
N MET A 56 34.52 24.27 -11.06
CA MET A 56 34.98 25.40 -11.87
C MET A 56 36.48 25.64 -11.72
N ARG A 57 37.01 25.59 -10.48
CA ARG A 57 38.45 25.75 -10.23
C ARG A 57 39.25 24.66 -10.94
N ALA A 58 38.86 23.40 -10.79
CA ALA A 58 39.55 22.29 -11.43
C ALA A 58 39.52 22.38 -12.96
N ALA A 59 38.38 22.79 -13.54
CA ALA A 59 38.26 23.04 -14.97
C ALA A 59 39.15 24.21 -15.43
N ILE A 60 39.22 25.31 -14.66
CA ILE A 60 40.13 26.43 -14.94
C ILE A 60 41.58 25.95 -14.95
N ASP A 61 42.00 25.21 -13.92
CA ASP A 61 43.38 24.72 -13.83
C ASP A 61 43.73 23.80 -15.00
N TRP A 62 42.83 22.87 -15.34
CA TRP A 62 43.01 21.96 -16.48
C TRP A 62 43.07 22.71 -17.82
N VAL A 63 42.15 23.64 -18.08
CA VAL A 63 42.13 24.42 -19.33
C VAL A 63 43.37 25.30 -19.47
N ARG A 64 43.91 25.84 -18.37
CA ARG A 64 45.20 26.55 -18.39
C ARG A 64 46.34 25.64 -18.82
N GLU A 65 46.39 24.41 -18.31
CA GLU A 65 47.41 23.45 -18.72
C GLU A 65 47.31 23.06 -20.21
N LEU A 66 46.09 22.96 -20.76
CA LEU A 66 45.88 22.76 -22.19
C LEU A 66 46.35 23.97 -23.01
N ALA A 67 46.01 25.17 -22.55
CA ALA A 67 46.37 26.44 -23.18
C ALA A 67 47.87 26.77 -23.09
N ASP A 68 48.63 26.06 -22.25
CA ASP A 68 50.10 26.10 -22.26
C ASP A 68 50.73 25.28 -23.40
N ILE A 69 49.97 24.32 -23.95
CA ILE A 69 50.40 23.42 -25.04
C ILE A 69 50.06 24.03 -26.41
N ALA A 70 48.81 24.43 -26.61
CA ALA A 70 48.28 24.91 -27.88
C ALA A 70 47.04 25.80 -27.68
N GLU A 71 46.55 26.42 -28.76
CA GLU A 71 45.28 27.14 -28.70
C GLU A 71 44.11 26.18 -28.40
N VAL A 72 43.18 26.61 -27.55
CA VAL A 72 42.02 25.81 -27.14
C VAL A 72 40.76 26.40 -27.75
N VAL A 73 40.03 25.58 -28.51
CA VAL A 73 38.78 25.97 -29.17
C VAL A 73 37.67 25.03 -28.72
N GLY A 74 36.54 25.57 -28.25
CA GLY A 74 35.44 24.75 -27.75
C GLY A 74 34.07 25.21 -28.20
N VAL A 75 33.09 24.34 -27.97
CA VAL A 75 31.66 24.64 -28.14
C VAL A 75 30.89 24.30 -26.86
N TYR A 76 29.75 24.95 -26.63
CA TYR A 76 28.84 24.58 -25.53
C TYR A 76 28.10 23.27 -25.87
N GLY A 77 28.01 22.38 -24.89
CA GLY A 77 27.18 21.18 -24.95
C GLY A 77 25.76 21.37 -24.39
N ASN A 78 25.01 20.27 -24.26
CA ASN A 78 23.64 20.32 -23.74
C ASN A 78 23.58 20.43 -22.20
N HIS A 79 24.61 19.99 -21.48
CA HIS A 79 24.72 20.15 -20.02
C HIS A 79 25.31 21.49 -19.60
N ASP A 80 26.05 22.14 -20.50
CA ASP A 80 26.66 23.44 -20.23
C ASP A 80 25.60 24.54 -20.12
N VAL A 81 25.44 25.09 -18.92
CA VAL A 81 24.48 26.17 -18.65
C VAL A 81 24.98 27.46 -19.30
N GLU A 82 24.06 28.32 -19.74
CA GLU A 82 24.39 29.60 -20.36
C GLU A 82 25.41 30.40 -19.54
N ASN A 83 26.45 30.91 -20.22
CA ASN A 83 27.59 31.64 -19.65
C ASN A 83 28.48 30.87 -18.65
N SER A 84 28.27 29.58 -18.44
CA SER A 84 29.09 28.79 -17.51
C SER A 84 30.55 28.64 -17.97
N LEU A 85 30.81 28.60 -19.28
CA LEU A 85 32.15 28.45 -19.85
C LEU A 85 32.82 29.81 -20.16
N TYR A 86 32.07 30.91 -20.11
CA TYR A 86 32.59 32.26 -20.40
C TYR A 86 33.82 32.66 -19.56
N PRO A 87 33.90 32.33 -18.25
CA PRO A 87 35.11 32.63 -17.47
C PRO A 87 36.39 32.00 -18.05
N LEU A 88 36.30 30.85 -18.71
CA LEU A 88 37.45 30.14 -19.29
C LEU A 88 38.07 30.92 -20.44
N THR A 89 37.27 31.69 -21.19
CA THR A 89 37.76 32.52 -22.31
C THR A 89 38.44 33.82 -21.85
N LYS A 90 38.46 34.09 -20.53
CA LYS A 90 39.10 35.27 -19.93
C LYS A 90 40.38 34.92 -19.19
N LEU A 91 40.83 33.68 -19.27
CA LEU A 91 42.05 33.21 -18.63
C LEU A 91 43.28 33.79 -19.35
N ASP A 92 44.16 34.42 -18.56
CA ASP A 92 45.47 34.85 -19.05
C ASP A 92 46.37 33.61 -19.21
N THR A 93 46.58 33.21 -20.46
CA THR A 93 47.16 31.93 -20.87
C THR A 93 48.15 32.12 -22.01
N ARG A 94 49.10 31.18 -22.17
CA ARG A 94 50.14 31.28 -23.21
C ARG A 94 49.57 31.27 -24.62
N HIS A 95 48.57 30.42 -24.86
CA HIS A 95 47.80 30.35 -26.09
C HIS A 95 46.34 30.69 -25.79
N PRO A 96 45.60 31.30 -26.73
CA PRO A 96 44.24 31.76 -26.47
C PRO A 96 43.27 30.59 -26.24
N VAL A 97 42.27 30.84 -25.39
CA VAL A 97 41.14 29.95 -25.13
C VAL A 97 39.87 30.61 -25.67
N THR A 98 39.22 29.96 -26.64
CA THR A 98 37.99 30.45 -27.28
C THR A 98 36.91 29.38 -27.19
N ILE A 99 35.74 29.71 -26.63
CA ILE A 99 34.61 28.78 -26.51
C ILE A 99 33.36 29.46 -27.06
N TYR A 100 32.71 28.82 -28.03
CA TYR A 100 31.57 29.36 -28.76
C TYR A 100 30.25 28.87 -28.18
N ALA A 101 29.42 29.82 -27.72
CA ALA A 101 28.03 29.57 -27.31
C ALA A 101 27.04 29.69 -28.48
N GLU A 102 27.47 30.28 -29.60
CA GLU A 102 26.70 30.46 -30.83
C GLU A 102 27.49 29.94 -32.04
N PRO A 103 26.82 29.57 -33.16
CA PRO A 103 27.51 29.13 -34.37
C PRO A 103 28.51 30.15 -34.89
N ALA A 104 29.74 29.73 -35.14
CA ALA A 104 30.82 30.61 -35.59
C ALA A 104 31.89 29.86 -36.37
N VAL A 105 32.74 30.60 -37.10
CA VAL A 105 33.95 30.03 -37.71
C VAL A 105 35.18 30.60 -37.02
N HIS A 106 36.06 29.71 -36.57
CA HIS A 106 37.33 30.03 -35.94
C HIS A 106 38.48 29.83 -36.92
N GLU A 107 39.28 30.87 -37.14
CA GLU A 107 40.46 30.83 -38.00
C GLU A 107 41.67 30.25 -37.24
N THR A 108 42.37 29.32 -37.87
CA THR A 108 43.61 28.75 -37.33
C THR A 108 44.75 28.93 -38.32
N LYS A 109 45.98 28.65 -37.88
CA LYS A 109 47.16 28.73 -38.77
C LYS A 109 47.17 27.66 -39.87
N TRP A 110 46.35 26.63 -39.75
CA TRP A 110 46.32 25.49 -40.67
C TRP A 110 45.01 25.40 -41.48
N GLY A 111 44.03 26.28 -41.20
CA GLY A 111 42.74 26.31 -41.88
C GLY A 111 41.65 26.99 -41.04
N ALA A 112 40.45 26.41 -41.03
CA ALA A 112 39.31 26.95 -40.28
C ALA A 112 38.46 25.85 -39.62
N ILE A 113 37.88 26.19 -38.47
CA ILE A 113 36.97 25.33 -37.70
C ILE A 113 35.58 25.96 -37.72
N ALA A 114 34.62 25.27 -38.32
CA ALA A 114 33.20 25.57 -38.15
C ALA A 114 32.76 25.04 -36.78
N CYS A 115 32.38 25.92 -35.87
CA CYS A 115 31.95 25.63 -34.52
C CYS A 115 30.42 25.67 -34.45
N LEU A 116 29.79 24.52 -34.17
CA LEU A 116 28.35 24.40 -33.95
C LEU A 116 28.06 23.89 -32.53
N PRO A 117 27.76 24.79 -31.56
CA PRO A 117 27.32 24.38 -30.22
C PRO A 117 25.97 23.68 -30.28
N TRP A 118 25.54 23.08 -29.16
CA TRP A 118 24.29 22.33 -29.07
C TRP A 118 23.10 23.14 -29.64
N PRO A 119 22.51 22.72 -30.76
CA PRO A 119 21.47 23.49 -31.42
C PRO A 119 20.18 23.40 -30.61
N ARG A 120 19.68 24.54 -30.12
CA ARG A 120 18.42 24.62 -29.39
C ARG A 120 17.31 25.12 -30.30
N ARG A 121 16.19 24.39 -30.34
CA ARG A 121 15.04 24.73 -31.19
C ARG A 121 14.51 26.13 -30.89
N ALA A 122 14.43 26.47 -29.60
CA ALA A 122 13.97 27.78 -29.14
C ALA A 122 14.87 28.93 -29.63
N GLN A 123 16.19 28.74 -29.63
CA GLN A 123 17.14 29.77 -30.10
C GLN A 123 17.05 29.96 -31.62
N LEU A 124 16.94 28.87 -32.38
CA LEU A 124 16.77 28.94 -33.82
C LEU A 124 15.45 29.60 -34.22
N LEU A 125 14.34 29.23 -33.59
CA LEU A 125 13.04 29.87 -33.84
C LEU A 125 13.05 31.36 -33.46
N ALA A 126 13.66 31.72 -32.33
CA ALA A 126 13.82 33.11 -31.92
C ALA A 126 14.63 33.92 -32.95
N SER A 127 15.65 33.32 -33.58
CA SER A 127 16.47 33.99 -34.60
C SER A 127 15.73 34.31 -35.90
N ILE A 128 14.64 33.59 -36.20
CA ILE A 128 13.82 33.79 -37.41
C ILE A 128 12.85 34.98 -37.26
N GLY A 129 12.48 35.33 -36.02
CA GLY A 129 11.71 36.55 -35.72
C GLY A 129 10.26 36.55 -36.24
N ALA A 130 9.71 35.42 -36.66
CA ALA A 130 8.34 35.27 -37.15
C ALA A 130 7.48 34.44 -36.17
N GLU A 131 6.18 34.72 -36.08
CA GLU A 131 5.22 33.81 -35.43
C GLU A 131 5.12 32.53 -36.25
N VAL A 132 5.75 31.46 -35.76
CA VAL A 132 5.76 30.16 -36.44
C VAL A 132 4.63 29.29 -35.88
N ASP A 133 3.83 28.73 -36.78
CA ASP A 133 2.79 27.77 -36.41
C ASP A 133 3.41 26.52 -35.76
N HIS A 134 2.72 25.97 -34.76
CA HIS A 134 3.26 24.90 -33.92
C HIS A 134 3.48 23.59 -34.69
N GLU A 135 2.65 23.32 -35.72
CA GLU A 135 2.80 22.13 -36.58
C GLU A 135 4.03 22.20 -37.48
N THR A 136 4.46 23.41 -37.88
CA THR A 136 5.59 23.62 -38.82
C THR A 136 6.88 24.07 -38.12
N ALA A 137 6.82 24.42 -36.83
CA ALA A 137 7.94 24.90 -36.04
C ALA A 137 9.16 23.97 -36.07
N ASN A 138 8.95 22.65 -36.01
CA ASN A 138 10.05 21.69 -36.07
C ASN A 138 10.75 21.69 -37.44
N GLN A 139 9.95 21.69 -38.52
CA GLN A 139 10.48 21.73 -39.88
C GLN A 139 11.25 23.03 -40.12
N ILE A 140 10.69 24.16 -39.73
CA ILE A 140 11.30 25.49 -39.91
C ILE A 140 12.59 25.63 -39.11
N ALA A 141 12.62 25.13 -37.87
CA ALA A 141 13.83 25.14 -37.06
C ALA A 141 14.92 24.23 -37.67
N PHE A 142 14.53 23.10 -38.28
CA PHE A 142 15.45 22.21 -38.98
C PHE A 142 16.01 22.85 -40.26
N GLU A 143 15.17 23.51 -41.06
CA GLU A 143 15.58 24.26 -42.24
C GLU A 143 16.53 25.41 -41.87
N ALA A 144 16.27 26.11 -40.76
CA ALA A 144 17.16 27.13 -40.24
C ALA A 144 18.52 26.55 -39.84
N LEU A 145 18.56 25.40 -39.17
CA LEU A 145 19.79 24.71 -38.83
C LEU A 145 20.57 24.27 -40.07
N GLN A 146 19.90 23.76 -41.11
CA GLN A 146 20.53 23.46 -42.40
C GLN A 146 21.14 24.71 -43.06
N ASN A 147 20.49 25.87 -42.96
CA ASN A 147 21.04 27.14 -43.44
C ASN A 147 22.27 27.57 -42.63
N VAL A 148 22.25 27.38 -41.30
CA VAL A 148 23.43 27.60 -40.45
C VAL A 148 24.59 26.70 -40.89
N LEU A 149 24.35 25.42 -41.15
CA LEU A 149 25.39 24.49 -41.63
C LEU A 149 25.96 24.90 -42.99
N ARG A 150 25.11 25.34 -43.94
CA ARG A 150 25.56 25.88 -45.23
C ARG A 150 26.40 27.14 -45.07
N TRP A 151 25.97 28.04 -44.20
CA TRP A 151 26.70 29.27 -43.89
C TRP A 151 28.05 28.97 -43.25
N LEU A 152 28.09 28.10 -42.24
CA LEU A 152 29.32 27.63 -41.61
C LEU A 152 30.29 27.04 -42.64
N GLY A 153 29.79 26.20 -43.56
CA GLY A 153 30.63 25.62 -44.62
C GLY A 153 31.21 26.66 -45.58
N SER A 154 30.39 27.63 -46.01
CA SER A 154 30.82 28.71 -46.90
C SER A 154 31.81 29.66 -46.22
N GLU A 155 31.57 30.03 -44.96
CA GLU A 155 32.47 30.88 -44.19
C GLU A 155 33.79 30.17 -43.88
N ALA A 156 33.74 28.89 -43.50
CA ALA A 156 34.95 28.08 -43.27
C ALA A 156 35.79 27.95 -44.55
N GLU A 157 35.16 27.78 -45.71
CA GLU A 157 35.86 27.78 -47.00
C GLU A 157 36.53 29.12 -47.30
N SER A 158 35.85 30.24 -47.06
CA SER A 158 36.41 31.58 -47.27
C SER A 158 37.59 31.88 -46.33
N ARG A 159 37.52 31.41 -45.08
CA ARG A 159 38.50 31.71 -44.03
C ARG A 159 39.67 30.72 -43.98
N ALA A 160 39.50 29.51 -44.51
CA ALA A 160 40.57 28.53 -44.54
C ALA A 160 41.71 28.89 -45.50
N GLU A 161 41.50 29.81 -46.47
CA GLU A 161 42.49 30.23 -47.48
C GLU A 161 43.18 29.04 -48.21
N GLY A 162 42.44 27.95 -48.45
CA GLY A 162 42.96 26.72 -49.05
C GLY A 162 43.58 25.71 -48.06
N GLY A 163 43.54 26.01 -46.76
CA GLY A 163 43.82 25.09 -45.66
C GLY A 163 42.68 24.09 -45.37
N ALA A 164 42.79 23.34 -44.28
CA ALA A 164 41.82 22.31 -43.92
C ALA A 164 40.56 22.91 -43.27
N ARG A 165 39.39 22.31 -43.51
CA ARG A 165 38.11 22.69 -42.91
C ARG A 165 37.68 21.62 -41.91
N VAL A 166 37.36 21.99 -40.68
CA VAL A 166 36.91 21.05 -39.64
C VAL A 166 35.56 21.49 -39.13
N LEU A 167 34.60 20.57 -38.97
CA LEU A 167 33.38 20.83 -38.21
C LEU A 167 33.57 20.31 -36.79
N LEU A 168 33.49 21.20 -35.80
CA LEU A 168 33.38 20.85 -34.38
C LEU A 168 31.93 21.07 -33.94
N SER A 169 31.23 20.03 -33.51
CA SER A 169 29.86 20.17 -33.03
C SER A 169 29.53 19.33 -31.82
N HIS A 170 28.70 19.85 -30.93
CA HIS A 170 28.03 19.05 -29.91
C HIS A 170 26.62 18.74 -30.39
N CYS A 171 26.36 17.52 -30.85
CA CYS A 171 25.09 17.19 -31.49
C CYS A 171 24.76 15.69 -31.42
N GLN A 172 23.49 15.36 -31.59
CA GLN A 172 23.02 13.99 -31.78
C GLN A 172 23.01 13.66 -33.28
N VAL A 173 23.85 12.71 -33.70
CA VAL A 173 23.84 12.17 -35.07
C VAL A 173 22.90 10.98 -35.16
N ARG A 174 22.10 10.93 -36.24
CA ARG A 174 21.16 9.84 -36.52
C ARG A 174 21.91 8.52 -36.65
N GLY A 175 21.49 7.51 -35.90
CA GLY A 175 22.11 6.19 -35.88
C GLY A 175 23.33 6.06 -34.97
N ALA A 176 23.64 7.08 -34.15
CA ALA A 176 24.66 6.96 -33.12
C ALA A 176 24.35 5.85 -32.11
N ARG A 177 25.38 5.04 -31.81
CA ARG A 177 25.31 4.01 -30.76
C ARG A 177 25.67 4.64 -29.43
N VAL A 178 24.79 4.50 -28.45
CA VAL A 178 24.97 5.08 -27.12
C VAL A 178 25.45 4.02 -26.13
N SER A 179 26.17 4.44 -25.09
CA SER A 179 26.58 3.53 -24.02
C SER A 179 25.38 3.11 -23.17
N THR A 180 25.40 1.88 -22.64
CA THR A 180 24.31 1.39 -21.79
C THR A 180 24.25 2.22 -20.50
N GLY A 181 23.10 2.83 -20.22
CA GLY A 181 22.92 3.68 -19.04
C GLY A 181 23.31 5.15 -19.22
N GLN A 182 23.71 5.59 -20.43
CA GLN A 182 23.82 7.01 -20.74
C GLN A 182 22.41 7.64 -20.74
N PRO A 183 22.12 8.67 -19.91
CA PRO A 183 20.83 9.34 -19.92
C PRO A 183 20.69 10.20 -21.18
N LEU A 184 19.96 9.72 -22.17
CA LEU A 184 19.59 10.54 -23.31
C LEU A 184 18.43 11.45 -22.93
N ALA A 185 18.56 12.75 -23.18
CA ALA A 185 17.47 13.70 -23.00
C ALA A 185 16.27 13.24 -23.85
N PRO A 186 15.08 12.99 -23.25
CA PRO A 186 13.89 12.67 -24.03
C PRO A 186 13.56 13.85 -24.96
N GLY A 187 13.74 13.64 -26.26
CA GLY A 187 13.53 14.68 -27.27
C GLY A 187 14.72 15.62 -27.44
N ALA A 188 15.90 15.09 -27.78
CA ALA A 188 16.97 15.89 -28.38
C ALA A 188 16.33 16.81 -29.45
N ASP A 189 16.57 18.13 -29.33
CA ASP A 189 15.87 19.13 -30.15
C ASP A 189 16.04 18.85 -31.65
N PHE A 190 17.20 18.28 -32.02
CA PHE A 190 17.58 17.86 -33.36
C PHE A 190 18.33 16.51 -33.36
N GLU A 191 17.96 15.64 -34.29
CA GLU A 191 18.73 14.45 -34.67
C GLU A 191 19.21 14.63 -36.12
N LEU A 192 20.51 14.89 -36.29
CA LEU A 192 21.11 15.27 -37.57
C LEU A 192 21.49 14.06 -38.41
N GLY A 193 21.06 14.03 -39.67
CA GLY A 193 21.55 13.05 -40.64
C GLY A 193 22.97 13.38 -41.11
N LEU A 194 23.68 12.38 -41.62
CA LEU A 194 24.98 12.60 -42.26
C LEU A 194 24.85 13.53 -43.49
N GLU A 195 23.71 13.48 -44.16
CA GLU A 195 23.32 14.37 -45.26
C GLU A 195 23.21 15.84 -44.85
N ASP A 196 22.74 16.12 -43.64
CA ASP A 196 22.62 17.49 -43.12
C ASP A 196 24.00 18.04 -42.78
N LEU A 197 24.82 17.23 -42.10
CA LEU A 197 26.19 17.58 -41.73
C LEU A 197 27.07 17.79 -42.97
N ALA A 198 26.82 17.07 -44.06
CA ALA A 198 27.52 17.28 -45.34
C ALA A 198 27.40 18.72 -45.87
N LEU A 199 26.37 19.48 -45.48
CA LEU A 199 26.20 20.88 -45.86
C LEU A 199 27.34 21.79 -45.35
N ALA A 200 28.02 21.40 -44.27
CA ALA A 200 29.19 22.12 -43.74
C ALA A 200 30.47 21.92 -44.56
N ARG A 201 30.51 20.96 -45.50
CA ARG A 201 31.63 20.71 -46.42
C ARG A 201 33.01 20.62 -45.75
N ALA A 202 33.08 19.98 -44.58
CA ALA A 202 34.33 19.85 -43.83
C ALA A 202 35.18 18.67 -44.33
N ASP A 203 36.49 18.75 -44.09
CA ASP A 203 37.45 17.67 -44.34
C ASP A 203 37.56 16.70 -43.15
N ALA A 204 37.03 17.07 -41.98
CA ALA A 204 36.83 16.21 -40.81
C ALA A 204 35.62 16.69 -39.98
N TYR A 205 34.85 15.74 -39.46
CA TYR A 205 33.63 15.98 -38.69
C TYR A 205 33.78 15.42 -37.28
N LEU A 206 33.86 16.32 -36.30
CA LEU A 206 34.28 16.02 -34.94
C LEU A 206 33.13 16.35 -33.97
N PHE A 207 32.65 15.34 -33.27
CA PHE A 207 31.44 15.45 -32.46
C PHE A 207 31.67 15.19 -30.96
N GLY A 208 30.90 15.85 -30.11
CA GLY A 208 30.61 15.48 -28.72
C GLY A 208 29.11 15.27 -28.49
N HIS A 209 28.73 14.69 -27.34
CA HIS A 209 27.38 14.33 -26.83
C HIS A 209 27.26 12.82 -26.54
N ILE A 210 27.89 11.99 -27.36
CA ILE A 210 27.81 10.53 -27.23
C ILE A 210 29.04 10.02 -26.50
N HIS A 211 28.84 9.37 -25.36
CA HIS A 211 29.93 8.88 -24.50
C HIS A 211 30.66 7.67 -25.09
N ARG A 212 30.02 6.97 -26.02
CA ARG A 212 30.61 5.88 -26.80
C ARG A 212 31.39 6.47 -27.97
N ARG A 213 32.67 6.11 -28.07
CA ARG A 213 33.48 6.44 -29.25
C ARG A 213 32.93 5.74 -30.49
N THR A 214 33.04 6.40 -31.63
CA THR A 214 32.81 5.80 -32.96
C THR A 214 33.91 4.77 -33.25
N GLU A 215 33.59 3.65 -33.87
CA GLU A 215 34.60 2.66 -34.28
C GLU A 215 35.36 3.15 -35.54
N ASP A 216 36.61 2.70 -35.72
CA ASP A 216 37.47 3.18 -36.81
C ASP A 216 36.83 2.93 -38.18
N GLY A 217 36.64 4.01 -38.94
CA GLY A 217 36.05 3.95 -40.28
C GLY A 217 34.53 3.71 -40.31
N GLU A 218 33.84 3.75 -39.15
CA GLU A 218 32.40 3.51 -39.06
C GLU A 218 31.60 4.54 -39.87
N TRP A 219 31.94 5.84 -39.76
CA TRP A 219 31.24 6.90 -40.48
C TRP A 219 32.17 7.76 -41.34
N THR A 220 31.73 8.01 -42.57
CA THR A 220 32.36 8.97 -43.48
C THR A 220 31.31 9.85 -44.14
N ILE A 221 31.59 11.15 -44.26
CA ILE A 221 30.74 12.12 -44.95
C ILE A 221 31.52 12.62 -46.16
N ALA A 222 31.06 12.29 -47.37
CA ALA A 222 31.75 12.61 -48.63
C ALA A 222 33.25 12.21 -48.66
N GLY A 223 33.60 11.10 -47.99
CA GLY A 223 34.99 10.60 -47.89
C GLY A 223 35.82 11.24 -46.77
N ALA A 224 35.29 12.22 -46.03
CA ALA A 224 35.90 12.75 -44.80
C ALA A 224 35.49 11.90 -43.57
N PRO A 225 36.38 11.70 -42.59
CA PRO A 225 36.05 10.99 -41.35
C PRO A 225 35.04 11.77 -40.51
N ALA A 226 34.09 11.06 -39.91
CA ALA A 226 33.12 11.59 -38.96
C ALA A 226 33.12 10.73 -37.69
N LEU A 227 33.33 11.33 -36.51
CA LEU A 227 33.47 10.57 -35.27
C LEU A 227 33.05 11.33 -34.01
N TYR A 228 32.61 10.55 -33.02
CA TYR A 228 32.67 10.90 -31.61
C TYR A 228 33.96 10.35 -31.00
N ALA A 229 34.71 11.18 -30.27
CA ALA A 229 35.83 10.70 -29.45
C ALA A 229 35.34 9.83 -28.27
N GLY A 230 34.08 10.02 -27.87
CA GLY A 230 33.52 9.48 -26.64
C GLY A 230 33.95 10.28 -25.42
N SER A 231 33.40 9.91 -24.26
CA SER A 231 33.86 10.46 -23.00
C SER A 231 35.25 9.92 -22.66
N PRO A 232 36.13 10.70 -22.01
CA PRO A 232 37.46 10.25 -21.63
C PRO A 232 37.43 9.26 -20.45
N ARG A 233 36.29 9.10 -19.78
CA ARG A 233 36.09 8.19 -18.65
C ARG A 233 34.73 7.51 -18.68
N ARG A 234 34.59 6.42 -17.93
CA ARG A 234 33.29 5.77 -17.69
C ARG A 234 32.46 6.57 -16.69
N THR A 235 31.27 6.98 -17.10
CA THR A 235 30.32 7.70 -16.22
C THR A 235 29.26 6.76 -15.60
N ALA A 236 29.05 5.58 -16.18
CA ALA A 236 28.12 4.56 -15.69
C ALA A 236 28.66 3.12 -15.84
N PHE A 237 28.14 2.19 -15.03
CA PHE A 237 28.52 0.77 -15.03
C PHE A 237 28.10 -0.01 -16.30
N GLY A 238 27.24 0.58 -17.14
CA GLY A 238 26.87 -0.01 -18.43
C GLY A 238 27.76 0.46 -19.59
N GLU A 239 28.64 1.44 -19.36
CA GLU A 239 29.68 1.80 -20.31
C GLU A 239 30.78 0.74 -20.17
N VAL A 240 30.86 -0.21 -21.10
CA VAL A 240 31.85 -1.32 -21.11
C VAL A 240 32.89 -1.16 -22.22
N GLU A 241 32.60 -0.31 -23.20
CA GLU A 241 33.46 0.02 -24.33
C GLU A 241 34.68 0.84 -23.92
N THR A 242 35.81 0.66 -24.57
CA THR A 242 37.02 1.44 -24.29
C THR A 242 36.80 2.94 -24.48
N LYS A 243 37.38 3.75 -23.59
CA LYS A 243 37.29 5.22 -23.60
C LYS A 243 38.50 5.85 -24.28
N SER A 244 38.35 7.05 -24.85
CA SER A 244 39.39 7.67 -25.66
C SER A 244 39.31 9.18 -25.73
N TYR A 245 40.36 9.80 -26.25
CA TYR A 245 40.32 11.08 -26.94
C TYR A 245 40.85 10.88 -28.37
N ALA A 246 40.63 11.81 -29.30
CA ALA A 246 41.07 11.64 -30.69
C ALA A 246 42.23 12.57 -31.06
N LEU A 247 43.22 12.05 -31.79
CA LEU A 247 44.22 12.83 -32.53
C LEU A 247 43.85 12.80 -34.01
N VAL A 248 43.76 13.98 -34.64
CA VAL A 248 43.29 14.14 -36.01
C VAL A 248 44.32 14.94 -36.80
N ASP A 249 44.97 14.31 -37.77
CA ASP A 249 45.97 14.95 -38.63
C ASP A 249 45.34 15.39 -39.96
N VAL A 250 44.97 16.68 -40.01
CA VAL A 250 44.34 17.29 -41.18
C VAL A 250 45.33 17.71 -42.26
N SER A 251 46.63 17.44 -42.11
CA SER A 251 47.60 17.62 -43.20
C SER A 251 47.61 16.43 -44.17
N LYS A 252 47.11 15.27 -43.72
CA LYS A 252 47.01 14.05 -44.53
C LYS A 252 45.72 14.05 -45.36
N ARG A 253 45.77 13.38 -46.52
CA ARG A 253 44.62 13.14 -47.41
C ARG A 253 44.64 11.66 -47.82
N PRO A 254 43.67 10.83 -47.38
CA PRO A 254 42.55 11.16 -46.46
C PRO A 254 43.05 11.61 -45.08
N VAL A 255 42.20 12.35 -44.35
CA VAL A 255 42.51 12.80 -42.98
C VAL A 255 42.74 11.58 -42.10
N TRP A 256 43.82 11.61 -41.32
CA TRP A 256 44.18 10.51 -40.43
C TRP A 256 43.64 10.77 -39.03
N VAL A 257 43.06 9.73 -38.42
CA VAL A 257 42.47 9.77 -37.08
C VAL A 257 43.08 8.64 -36.27
N ASP A 258 43.39 8.93 -35.00
CA ASP A 258 43.87 7.98 -34.01
C ASP A 258 43.11 8.18 -32.70
N LEU A 259 42.42 7.13 -32.24
CA LEU A 259 41.66 7.14 -30.99
C LEU A 259 42.56 6.63 -29.86
N VAL A 260 43.14 7.58 -29.13
CA VAL A 260 44.05 7.27 -28.03
C VAL A 260 43.24 6.82 -26.82
N GLU A 261 43.42 5.56 -26.43
CA GLU A 261 42.75 4.95 -25.29
C GLU A 261 43.15 5.63 -23.97
N THR A 262 42.17 6.03 -23.17
CA THR A 262 42.42 6.58 -21.84
C THR A 262 42.59 5.47 -20.81
N PRO A 263 43.48 5.62 -19.81
CA PRO A 263 43.71 4.63 -18.77
C PRO A 263 42.61 4.67 -17.68
N CYS A 264 41.35 4.62 -18.10
CA CYS A 264 40.18 4.57 -17.24
C CYS A 264 39.98 3.15 -16.69
N ALA A 265 39.66 3.05 -15.39
CA ALA A 265 39.36 1.78 -14.77
C ALA A 265 38.09 1.15 -15.40
N PRO A 266 38.12 -0.16 -15.73
CA PRO A 266 36.92 -0.88 -16.16
C PRO A 266 35.81 -0.81 -15.09
N MET A 267 34.55 -0.73 -15.51
CA MET A 267 33.39 -0.86 -14.62
C MET A 267 32.59 -2.10 -15.03
N LEU A 268 32.31 -3.00 -14.08
CA LEU A 268 31.61 -4.26 -14.33
C LEU A 268 30.31 -4.30 -13.51
N LEU A 269 29.17 -4.47 -14.17
CA LEU A 269 27.89 -4.80 -13.54
C LEU A 269 27.66 -6.32 -13.66
N LEU A 270 27.72 -7.04 -12.55
CA LEU A 270 27.43 -8.47 -12.50
C LEU A 270 26.03 -8.66 -11.91
N GLU A 271 25.15 -9.39 -12.59
CA GLU A 271 23.79 -9.67 -12.13
C GLU A 271 23.54 -11.17 -12.07
N GLU A 272 23.21 -11.71 -10.89
CA GLU A 272 22.97 -13.15 -10.70
C GLU A 272 21.76 -13.46 -9.81
N THR A 273 21.32 -14.72 -9.83
CA THR A 273 20.33 -15.25 -8.86
C THR A 273 20.99 -16.32 -7.99
N ALA A 274 20.92 -16.14 -6.68
CA ALA A 274 21.41 -17.11 -5.71
C ALA A 274 20.50 -18.35 -5.70
N VAL A 275 21.10 -19.53 -5.82
CA VAL A 275 20.43 -20.83 -5.72
C VAL A 275 20.86 -21.46 -4.38
N ASP A 276 19.87 -21.75 -3.52
CA ASP A 276 20.07 -22.28 -2.17
C ASP A 276 21.09 -21.49 -1.33
N GLY A 277 21.16 -20.17 -1.56
CA GLY A 277 22.07 -19.28 -0.84
C GLY A 277 23.50 -19.26 -1.39
N SER A 278 23.72 -19.71 -2.63
CA SER A 278 25.04 -19.70 -3.27
C SER A 278 24.99 -19.29 -4.74
N PHE A 279 26.13 -18.96 -5.33
CA PHE A 279 26.30 -18.63 -6.75
C PHE A 279 27.04 -19.76 -7.50
N PRO A 280 26.36 -20.87 -7.86
CA PRO A 280 27.00 -22.02 -8.49
C PRO A 280 27.60 -21.64 -9.85
N GLY A 281 28.91 -21.86 -10.02
CA GLY A 281 29.70 -21.45 -11.20
C GLY A 281 30.49 -20.15 -11.02
N GLY A 282 30.10 -19.34 -10.04
CA GLY A 282 30.70 -18.04 -9.75
C GLY A 282 30.14 -16.91 -10.63
N PRO A 283 29.97 -15.67 -10.12
CA PRO A 283 29.28 -14.58 -10.83
C PRO A 283 29.98 -14.04 -12.08
N LEU A 284 31.14 -14.60 -12.43
CA LEU A 284 31.93 -14.26 -13.64
C LEU A 284 31.89 -15.37 -14.69
N ALA A 285 31.21 -16.49 -14.47
CA ALA A 285 31.18 -17.61 -15.40
C ALA A 285 30.62 -17.25 -16.79
N HIS A 286 29.81 -16.19 -16.86
CA HIS A 286 29.16 -15.70 -18.09
C HIS A 286 29.89 -14.55 -18.80
N TYR A 287 31.01 -14.06 -18.24
CA TYR A 287 31.82 -13.04 -18.90
C TYR A 287 32.92 -13.71 -19.73
N ASP A 288 32.70 -13.76 -21.05
CA ASP A 288 33.58 -14.35 -22.05
C ASP A 288 34.98 -13.69 -22.07
N GLY A 289 35.89 -14.12 -21.20
CA GLY A 289 37.36 -14.04 -21.35
C GLY A 289 38.03 -12.65 -21.50
N VAL A 290 37.28 -11.56 -21.67
CA VAL A 290 37.79 -10.22 -21.98
C VAL A 290 37.85 -9.32 -20.74
N CYS A 291 37.12 -9.65 -19.66
CA CYS A 291 37.06 -8.83 -18.46
C CYS A 291 37.77 -9.50 -17.27
N THR A 292 38.92 -8.97 -16.89
CA THR A 292 39.60 -9.36 -15.64
C THR A 292 39.14 -8.49 -14.48
N PRO A 293 38.96 -9.02 -13.26
CA PRO A 293 38.69 -8.22 -12.05
C PRO A 293 39.78 -7.18 -11.78
N ARG A 294 41.00 -7.41 -12.28
CA ARG A 294 42.16 -6.56 -12.04
C ARG A 294 41.96 -5.15 -12.60
N GLY A 295 42.06 -4.15 -11.72
CA GLY A 295 41.87 -2.74 -12.06
C GLY A 295 40.40 -2.33 -12.22
N ALA A 296 39.43 -3.25 -12.08
CA ALA A 296 38.02 -2.98 -12.32
C ALA A 296 37.30 -2.50 -11.04
N GLU A 297 36.32 -1.62 -11.20
CA GLU A 297 35.26 -1.37 -10.22
C GLU A 297 34.09 -2.32 -10.52
N ILE A 298 33.73 -3.15 -9.55
CA ILE A 298 32.70 -4.18 -9.71
C ILE A 298 31.46 -3.79 -8.91
N ARG A 299 30.30 -3.90 -9.53
CA ARG A 299 28.99 -3.84 -8.89
C ARG A 299 28.32 -5.18 -9.09
N PHE A 300 28.24 -5.96 -8.02
CA PHE A 300 27.62 -7.27 -8.03
C PHE A 300 26.23 -7.19 -7.41
N ARG A 301 25.21 -7.28 -8.26
CA ARG A 301 23.81 -7.35 -7.87
C ARG A 301 23.35 -8.80 -7.89
N TYR A 302 22.73 -9.26 -6.81
CA TYR A 302 22.20 -10.61 -6.76
C TYR A 302 20.78 -10.67 -6.21
N THR A 303 19.99 -11.57 -6.76
CA THR A 303 18.64 -11.89 -6.29
C THR A 303 18.67 -13.11 -5.39
N VAL A 304 18.02 -13.05 -4.23
CA VAL A 304 17.95 -14.18 -3.27
C VAL A 304 16.56 -14.27 -2.63
N GLU A 305 16.09 -15.48 -2.37
CA GLU A 305 14.90 -15.71 -1.54
C GLU A 305 15.17 -15.36 -0.08
N SER A 306 14.18 -14.79 0.62
CA SER A 306 14.34 -14.35 2.02
C SER A 306 14.87 -15.44 2.95
N GLN A 307 14.52 -16.70 2.70
CA GLN A 307 14.98 -17.85 3.49
C GLN A 307 16.46 -18.22 3.31
N HIS A 308 17.08 -17.82 2.19
CA HIS A 308 18.48 -18.11 1.85
C HIS A 308 19.38 -16.86 1.90
N ARG A 309 18.81 -15.74 2.36
CA ARG A 309 19.46 -14.43 2.42
C ARG A 309 20.83 -14.45 3.09
N ASP A 310 20.91 -14.94 4.32
CA ASP A 310 22.16 -14.89 5.09
C ASP A 310 23.26 -15.73 4.44
N ALA A 311 22.89 -16.87 3.85
CA ALA A 311 23.80 -17.72 3.10
C ALA A 311 24.28 -17.04 1.80
N ALA A 312 23.38 -16.47 0.99
CA ALA A 312 23.76 -15.76 -0.23
C ALA A 312 24.62 -14.53 0.06
N ARG A 313 24.34 -13.82 1.15
CA ARG A 313 25.13 -12.68 1.57
C ARG A 313 26.54 -13.09 1.97
N ALA A 314 26.68 -14.22 2.68
CA ALA A 314 27.99 -14.77 3.02
C ALA A 314 28.78 -15.17 1.77
N ASP A 315 28.13 -15.80 0.78
CA ASP A 315 28.77 -16.19 -0.47
C ASP A 315 29.13 -14.98 -1.36
N ALA A 316 28.26 -13.96 -1.41
CA ALA A 316 28.54 -12.72 -2.11
C ALA A 316 29.74 -11.97 -1.49
N GLU A 317 29.86 -11.99 -0.16
CA GLU A 317 31.01 -11.42 0.55
C GLU A 317 32.31 -12.21 0.28
N HIS A 318 32.20 -13.54 0.14
CA HIS A 318 33.31 -14.37 -0.32
C HIS A 318 33.79 -13.92 -1.71
N TRP A 319 32.88 -13.76 -2.68
CA TRP A 319 33.22 -13.28 -4.02
C TRP A 319 33.80 -11.86 -4.02
N ARG A 320 33.25 -10.96 -3.20
CA ARG A 320 33.80 -9.61 -3.00
C ARG A 320 35.25 -9.66 -2.57
N LYS A 321 35.58 -10.49 -1.59
CA LYS A 321 36.95 -10.67 -1.13
C LYS A 321 37.85 -11.23 -2.24
N THR A 322 37.39 -12.25 -2.95
CA THR A 322 38.13 -12.87 -4.07
C THR A 322 38.45 -11.85 -5.17
N TRP A 323 37.49 -11.00 -5.57
CA TRP A 323 37.76 -9.99 -6.61
C TRP A 323 38.69 -8.88 -6.15
N LEU A 324 38.60 -8.44 -4.88
CA LEU A 324 39.56 -7.49 -4.31
C LEU A 324 40.98 -8.09 -4.28
N GLU A 325 41.13 -9.37 -3.90
CA GLU A 325 42.42 -10.09 -3.95
C GLU A 325 42.95 -10.25 -5.39
N CYS A 326 42.06 -10.40 -6.37
CA CYS A 326 42.39 -10.42 -7.79
C CYS A 326 42.71 -9.01 -8.37
N GLY A 327 42.66 -7.97 -7.54
CA GLY A 327 43.08 -6.61 -7.89
C GLY A 327 41.96 -5.68 -8.35
N ALA A 328 40.68 -5.97 -8.05
CA ALA A 328 39.60 -5.00 -8.25
C ALA A 328 39.82 -3.73 -7.41
N VAL A 329 39.55 -2.57 -8.01
CA VAL A 329 39.67 -1.25 -7.36
C VAL A 329 38.60 -1.10 -6.29
N SER A 330 37.38 -1.55 -6.58
CA SER A 330 36.29 -1.61 -5.62
C SER A 330 35.29 -2.69 -5.98
N VAL A 331 34.58 -3.21 -4.97
CA VAL A 331 33.46 -4.14 -5.17
C VAL A 331 32.29 -3.69 -4.29
N LYS A 332 31.16 -3.41 -4.94
CA LYS A 332 29.89 -3.08 -4.30
C LYS A 332 28.91 -4.25 -4.46
N LEU A 333 28.36 -4.73 -3.34
CA LEU A 333 27.29 -5.74 -3.33
C LEU A 333 25.92 -5.07 -3.29
N GLU A 334 24.99 -5.54 -4.11
CA GLU A 334 23.58 -5.12 -4.13
C GLU A 334 22.69 -6.35 -4.00
N GLU A 335 22.13 -6.53 -2.81
CA GLU A 335 21.22 -7.64 -2.52
C GLU A 335 19.79 -7.28 -2.91
N VAL A 336 19.13 -8.13 -3.68
CA VAL A 336 17.70 -8.05 -4.04
C VAL A 336 16.97 -9.21 -3.39
N VAL A 337 16.27 -8.96 -2.29
CA VAL A 337 15.54 -10.00 -1.56
C VAL A 337 14.16 -10.20 -2.17
N ARG A 338 13.83 -11.44 -2.50
CA ARG A 338 12.47 -11.87 -2.86
C ARG A 338 11.79 -12.42 -1.62
N ALA A 339 10.70 -11.79 -1.20
CA ALA A 339 9.84 -12.31 -0.13
C ALA A 339 9.16 -13.60 -0.62
N THR A 340 9.39 -14.72 0.06
CA THR A 340 8.76 -16.01 -0.25
C THR A 340 7.35 -16.06 0.35
N LEU A 341 6.41 -15.31 -0.24
CA LEU A 341 4.99 -15.44 0.06
C LEU A 341 4.33 -16.13 -1.15
N VAL A 342 3.88 -17.37 -0.97
CA VAL A 342 3.06 -18.08 -1.96
C VAL A 342 1.63 -18.09 -1.44
N ALA A 343 0.70 -17.54 -2.23
CA ALA A 343 -0.72 -17.62 -1.91
C ALA A 343 -1.16 -19.09 -1.90
N ARG A 344 -1.91 -19.52 -0.88
CA ARG A 344 -2.46 -20.89 -0.80
C ARG A 344 -3.47 -21.17 -1.92
N ALA A 345 -4.21 -20.15 -2.35
CA ALA A 345 -5.23 -20.22 -3.40
C ALA A 345 -5.23 -18.92 -4.24
N PRO A 346 -4.22 -18.70 -5.12
CA PRO A 346 -4.10 -17.48 -5.91
C PRO A 346 -5.28 -17.25 -6.87
N GLU A 347 -6.01 -18.29 -7.22
CA GLU A 347 -7.19 -18.22 -8.09
C GLU A 347 -8.29 -17.36 -7.47
N ILE A 348 -8.43 -17.34 -6.14
CA ILE A 348 -9.42 -16.54 -5.42
C ILE A 348 -9.18 -15.04 -5.63
N ALA A 349 -7.92 -14.59 -5.58
CA ALA A 349 -7.56 -13.19 -5.80
C ALA A 349 -7.68 -12.76 -7.27
N ARG A 350 -7.58 -13.70 -8.22
CA ARG A 350 -7.69 -13.45 -9.66
C ARG A 350 -9.13 -13.47 -10.17
N ALA A 351 -10.01 -14.22 -9.52
CA ALA A 351 -11.43 -14.26 -9.86
C ALA A 351 -12.07 -12.88 -9.66
N THR A 352 -12.89 -12.46 -10.63
CA THR A 352 -13.59 -11.16 -10.62
C THR A 352 -15.06 -11.28 -10.27
N THR A 353 -15.65 -12.47 -10.40
CA THR A 353 -17.05 -12.75 -10.05
C THR A 353 -17.16 -13.48 -8.72
N LEU A 354 -18.27 -13.28 -8.02
CA LEU A 354 -18.53 -13.99 -6.76
C LEU A 354 -18.61 -15.51 -6.97
N ASP A 355 -19.22 -15.95 -8.07
CA ASP A 355 -19.34 -17.37 -8.42
C ASP A 355 -17.97 -18.03 -8.57
N ALA A 356 -17.07 -17.43 -9.35
CA ALA A 356 -15.72 -17.96 -9.54
C ALA A 356 -14.89 -17.93 -8.24
N LYS A 357 -15.12 -16.93 -7.39
CA LYS A 357 -14.50 -16.85 -6.06
C LYS A 357 -14.96 -17.97 -5.13
N LEU A 358 -16.26 -18.30 -5.12
CA LEU A 358 -16.82 -19.40 -4.34
C LEU A 358 -16.36 -20.77 -4.87
N ASP A 359 -16.38 -20.98 -6.18
CA ASP A 359 -15.85 -22.22 -6.78
C ASP A 359 -14.36 -22.42 -6.42
N ALA A 360 -13.55 -21.36 -6.48
CA ALA A 360 -12.14 -21.41 -6.09
C ALA A 360 -11.97 -21.69 -4.58
N LEU A 361 -12.83 -21.12 -3.71
CA LEU A 361 -12.83 -21.40 -2.28
C LEU A 361 -13.19 -22.86 -2.00
N TRP A 362 -14.28 -23.38 -2.58
CA TRP A 362 -14.71 -24.76 -2.37
C TRP A 362 -13.66 -25.76 -2.85
N LYS A 363 -13.06 -25.49 -4.02
CA LYS A 363 -11.92 -26.27 -4.53
C LYS A 363 -10.72 -26.25 -3.57
N SER A 364 -10.42 -25.10 -2.94
CA SER A 364 -9.32 -25.00 -1.96
C SER A 364 -9.60 -25.70 -0.63
N ARG A 365 -10.87 -26.03 -0.35
CA ARG A 365 -11.34 -26.70 0.89
C ARG A 365 -11.75 -28.14 0.65
N ASP A 366 -11.49 -28.70 -0.53
CA ASP A 366 -11.94 -30.04 -0.94
C ASP A 366 -13.47 -30.25 -0.76
N VAL A 367 -14.26 -29.21 -1.00
CA VAL A 367 -15.73 -29.28 -1.00
C VAL A 367 -16.21 -29.55 -2.42
N GLU A 368 -16.64 -30.79 -2.68
CA GLU A 368 -17.25 -31.18 -3.95
C GLU A 368 -18.78 -31.04 -3.89
N LEU A 369 -19.35 -30.34 -4.88
CA LEU A 369 -20.79 -30.24 -5.10
C LEU A 369 -21.11 -30.91 -6.44
N ASP A 370 -22.13 -31.77 -6.47
CA ASP A 370 -22.68 -32.26 -7.74
C ASP A 370 -23.34 -31.11 -8.53
N ASP A 371 -23.56 -31.33 -9.83
CA ASP A 371 -24.07 -30.28 -10.74
C ASP A 371 -25.45 -29.74 -10.32
N GLU A 372 -26.32 -30.60 -9.79
CA GLU A 372 -27.68 -30.22 -9.38
C GLU A 372 -27.64 -29.34 -8.12
N ARG A 373 -26.87 -29.75 -7.11
CA ARG A 373 -26.67 -28.98 -5.88
C ARG A 373 -25.92 -27.69 -6.14
N ARG A 374 -24.90 -27.70 -7.00
CA ARG A 374 -24.16 -26.49 -7.39
C ARG A 374 -25.11 -25.46 -8.04
N ALA A 375 -25.94 -25.89 -9.00
CA ALA A 375 -26.92 -25.01 -9.63
C ALA A 375 -27.91 -24.43 -8.60
N ARG A 376 -28.41 -25.27 -7.69
CA ARG A 376 -29.34 -24.86 -6.63
C ARG A 376 -28.71 -23.86 -5.66
N VAL A 377 -27.48 -24.09 -5.20
CA VAL A 377 -26.75 -23.17 -4.30
C VAL A 377 -26.53 -21.82 -4.98
N PHE A 378 -26.17 -21.78 -6.26
CA PHE A 378 -26.03 -20.53 -7.00
C PHE A 378 -27.37 -19.80 -7.22
N ASP A 379 -28.47 -20.52 -7.42
CA ASP A 379 -29.80 -19.90 -7.43
C ASP A 379 -30.16 -19.28 -6.09
N ARG A 380 -29.79 -19.91 -4.97
CA ARG A 380 -29.95 -19.31 -3.62
C ARG A 380 -29.05 -18.10 -3.41
N LEU A 381 -27.81 -18.14 -3.91
CA LEU A 381 -26.92 -16.98 -3.88
C LEU A 381 -27.54 -15.79 -4.61
N ARG A 382 -28.09 -16.00 -5.81
CA ARG A 382 -28.78 -14.94 -6.59
C ARG A 382 -29.98 -14.37 -5.83
N GLN A 383 -30.76 -15.22 -5.15
CA GLN A 383 -31.86 -14.76 -4.30
C GLN A 383 -31.37 -13.84 -3.17
N ILE A 384 -30.24 -14.18 -2.54
CA ILE A 384 -29.62 -13.37 -1.49
C ILE A 384 -29.06 -12.06 -2.07
N GLU A 385 -28.37 -12.10 -3.20
CA GLU A 385 -27.85 -10.90 -3.88
C GLU A 385 -28.99 -9.97 -4.34
N ASP A 386 -30.13 -10.52 -4.76
CA ASP A 386 -31.30 -9.73 -5.13
C ASP A 386 -32.00 -9.14 -3.90
N ALA A 387 -32.03 -9.87 -2.78
CA ALA A 387 -32.52 -9.35 -1.51
C ALA A 387 -31.62 -8.21 -0.99
N GLU A 388 -30.30 -8.36 -1.09
CA GLU A 388 -29.32 -7.32 -0.77
C GLU A 388 -29.50 -6.09 -1.67
N ARG A 389 -29.61 -6.29 -2.99
CA ARG A 389 -29.89 -5.21 -3.95
C ARG A 389 -31.22 -4.52 -3.69
N LYS A 390 -32.27 -5.23 -3.27
CA LYS A 390 -33.56 -4.62 -2.94
C LYS A 390 -33.52 -3.83 -1.63
N ALA A 391 -32.76 -4.31 -0.64
CA ALA A 391 -32.56 -3.60 0.62
C ALA A 391 -31.69 -2.34 0.44
N ASN A 392 -30.70 -2.38 -0.45
CA ASN A 392 -29.69 -1.32 -0.61
C ASN A 392 -29.80 -0.48 -1.91
N GLY A 393 -30.73 -0.83 -2.82
CA GLY A 393 -30.90 -0.19 -4.13
C GLY A 393 -29.99 -0.81 -5.22
N SER A 394 -30.43 -0.75 -6.48
CA SER A 394 -29.94 -1.53 -7.65
C SER A 394 -28.50 -1.29 -8.15
N GLY A 395 -27.55 -0.87 -7.31
CA GLY A 395 -26.21 -0.43 -7.76
C GLY A 395 -24.99 -1.06 -7.09
N SER A 396 -25.10 -2.10 -6.25
CA SER A 396 -23.98 -2.59 -5.41
C SER A 396 -22.86 -3.38 -6.13
N GLY A 397 -22.76 -3.29 -7.46
CA GLY A 397 -21.72 -3.94 -8.24
C GLY A 397 -20.70 -2.93 -8.75
N ALA A 398 -19.45 -3.03 -8.30
CA ALA A 398 -18.25 -2.35 -8.84
C ALA A 398 -17.85 -0.96 -8.27
N ALA A 399 -18.06 -0.68 -6.98
CA ALA A 399 -17.45 0.50 -6.33
C ALA A 399 -15.98 0.30 -5.87
N GLY A 400 -15.31 -0.77 -6.30
CA GLY A 400 -13.97 -1.13 -5.80
C GLY A 400 -12.86 -0.80 -6.77
N GLY A 401 -12.39 0.45 -6.84
CA GLY A 401 -11.08 0.67 -7.46
C GLY A 401 -10.58 2.10 -7.53
N SER A 402 -11.24 2.96 -8.31
CA SER A 402 -10.69 4.27 -8.64
C SER A 402 -11.69 5.18 -9.37
N VAL A 403 -11.31 6.44 -9.60
CA VAL A 403 -12.08 7.41 -10.39
C VAL A 403 -11.15 8.08 -11.40
N ARG A 404 -11.59 8.17 -12.66
CA ARG A 404 -10.93 9.02 -13.67
C ARG A 404 -11.61 10.38 -13.71
N PHE A 405 -10.86 11.44 -13.54
CA PHE A 405 -11.36 12.81 -13.71
C PHE A 405 -11.07 13.28 -15.14
N GLU A 406 -12.12 13.69 -15.85
CA GLU A 406 -12.01 14.27 -17.19
C GLU A 406 -12.02 15.80 -17.13
N ALA A 407 -12.82 16.38 -16.26
CA ALA A 407 -12.80 17.84 -16.05
C ALA A 407 -13.26 18.22 -14.64
N ILE A 408 -12.83 19.38 -14.18
CA ILE A 408 -13.27 19.99 -12.94
C ILE A 408 -13.53 21.48 -13.12
N ARG A 409 -14.66 21.93 -12.58
CA ARG A 409 -15.05 23.32 -12.46
C ARG A 409 -15.30 23.65 -11.01
N ALA A 410 -14.77 24.78 -10.55
CA ALA A 410 -15.04 25.27 -9.21
C ALA A 410 -15.16 26.79 -9.24
N ARG A 411 -16.16 27.34 -8.56
CA ARG A 411 -16.35 28.78 -8.40
C ARG A 411 -16.56 29.13 -6.94
N ARG A 412 -15.83 30.13 -6.45
CA ARG A 412 -15.92 30.66 -5.08
C ARG A 412 -15.71 29.58 -4.00
N ILE A 413 -14.62 28.82 -4.13
CA ILE A 413 -14.27 27.72 -3.23
C ILE A 413 -12.93 27.99 -2.56
N GLY A 414 -12.96 28.41 -1.30
CA GLY A 414 -11.80 28.79 -0.51
C GLY A 414 -11.07 29.96 -1.17
N VAL A 415 -9.81 29.73 -1.53
CA VAL A 415 -8.99 30.68 -2.29
C VAL A 415 -9.25 30.64 -3.80
N LEU A 416 -9.97 29.63 -4.31
CA LEU A 416 -10.26 29.47 -5.73
C LEU A 416 -11.41 30.38 -6.17
N GLN A 417 -11.19 31.16 -7.23
CA GLN A 417 -12.17 32.11 -7.76
C GLN A 417 -13.05 31.48 -8.84
N ASP A 418 -12.48 31.23 -10.02
CA ASP A 418 -13.10 30.53 -11.14
C ASP A 418 -12.07 29.56 -11.72
N VAL A 419 -12.40 28.27 -11.65
CA VAL A 419 -11.62 27.13 -12.13
C VAL A 419 -12.45 26.44 -13.20
N ASP A 420 -11.86 26.22 -14.38
CA ASP A 420 -12.41 25.39 -15.45
C ASP A 420 -11.25 24.65 -16.13
N VAL A 421 -11.01 23.42 -15.68
CA VAL A 421 -9.89 22.58 -16.13
C VAL A 421 -10.44 21.34 -16.79
N ASP A 422 -10.09 21.14 -18.06
CA ASP A 422 -10.36 19.92 -18.80
C ASP A 422 -9.07 19.09 -18.90
N LEU A 423 -8.97 18.03 -18.11
CA LEU A 423 -7.81 17.15 -18.05
C LEU A 423 -7.65 16.31 -19.33
N THR A 424 -8.69 16.19 -20.16
CA THR A 424 -8.60 15.49 -21.46
C THR A 424 -7.79 16.28 -22.48
N ARG A 425 -7.54 17.58 -22.23
CA ARG A 425 -6.73 18.46 -23.09
C ARG A 425 -5.23 18.40 -22.80
N THR A 426 -4.81 17.57 -21.85
CA THR A 426 -3.40 17.33 -21.53
C THR A 426 -2.96 15.98 -22.06
N ASP A 427 -1.92 15.96 -22.88
CA ASP A 427 -1.41 14.73 -23.53
C ASP A 427 -0.51 13.95 -22.57
N GLY A 428 0.15 14.64 -21.64
CA GLY A 428 1.01 14.05 -20.61
C GLY A 428 0.25 13.22 -19.58
N ILE A 429 0.88 12.16 -19.08
CA ILE A 429 0.35 11.37 -17.96
C ILE A 429 0.75 12.04 -16.64
N LEU A 430 2.01 12.45 -16.49
CA LEU A 430 2.51 13.07 -15.27
C LEU A 430 2.37 14.59 -15.35
N VAL A 431 1.52 15.17 -14.52
CA VAL A 431 1.19 16.61 -14.54
C VAL A 431 1.60 17.25 -13.21
N ALA A 432 2.48 18.25 -13.27
CA ALA A 432 2.84 19.04 -12.09
C ALA A 432 1.81 20.15 -11.83
N VAL A 433 1.36 20.29 -10.59
CA VAL A 433 0.54 21.44 -10.16
C VAL A 433 1.47 22.47 -9.50
N CYS A 434 1.72 23.57 -10.20
CA CYS A 434 2.70 24.60 -9.86
C CYS A 434 2.01 25.90 -9.40
N GLY A 435 2.70 26.72 -8.61
CA GLY A 435 2.19 28.00 -8.10
C GLY A 435 2.84 28.39 -6.77
N GLU A 436 2.71 29.66 -6.37
CA GLU A 436 3.24 30.15 -5.10
C GLU A 436 2.59 29.46 -3.88
N ASN A 437 3.27 29.51 -2.73
CA ASN A 437 2.69 29.00 -1.48
C ASN A 437 1.46 29.81 -1.11
N GLY A 438 0.35 29.12 -0.82
CA GLY A 438 -0.94 29.76 -0.56
C GLY A 438 -1.79 30.06 -1.80
N ALA A 439 -1.28 29.89 -3.02
CA ALA A 439 -2.02 30.19 -4.26
C ALA A 439 -3.26 29.29 -4.49
N GLY A 440 -3.34 28.15 -3.80
CA GLY A 440 -4.51 27.26 -3.84
C GLY A 440 -4.28 25.87 -4.45
N LYS A 441 -3.03 25.44 -4.67
CA LYS A 441 -2.67 24.12 -5.24
C LYS A 441 -3.38 22.94 -4.57
N SER A 442 -3.19 22.78 -3.25
CA SER A 442 -3.85 21.73 -2.47
C SER A 442 -5.36 21.92 -2.43
N THR A 443 -5.85 23.17 -2.38
CA THR A 443 -7.30 23.44 -2.46
C THR A 443 -7.88 22.91 -3.78
N PHE A 444 -7.19 23.10 -4.91
CA PHE A 444 -7.59 22.59 -6.22
C PHE A 444 -7.58 21.06 -6.30
N LEU A 445 -6.56 20.40 -5.75
CA LEU A 445 -6.55 18.93 -5.71
C LEU A 445 -7.66 18.38 -4.79
N GLU A 446 -7.87 19.00 -3.64
CA GLU A 446 -8.90 18.57 -2.70
C GLU A 446 -10.33 18.84 -3.18
N THR A 447 -10.57 19.76 -4.11
CA THR A 447 -11.92 19.90 -4.72
C THR A 447 -12.26 18.70 -5.60
N MET A 448 -11.28 18.00 -6.19
CA MET A 448 -11.53 16.76 -6.92
C MET A 448 -12.07 15.68 -5.99
N MET A 449 -11.39 15.44 -4.85
CA MET A 449 -11.89 14.52 -3.82
C MET A 449 -13.21 15.02 -3.20
N GLY A 450 -13.34 16.34 -3.01
CA GLY A 450 -14.57 16.97 -2.54
C GLY A 450 -15.74 16.75 -3.49
N ALA A 451 -15.54 16.70 -4.80
CA ALA A 451 -16.60 16.42 -5.77
C ALA A 451 -17.12 14.98 -5.67
N VAL A 452 -16.27 14.02 -5.31
CA VAL A 452 -16.68 12.60 -5.20
C VAL A 452 -17.12 12.21 -3.79
N THR A 453 -16.64 12.88 -2.74
CA THR A 453 -16.92 12.51 -1.34
C THR A 453 -17.61 13.59 -0.51
N ARG A 454 -17.76 14.81 -1.03
CA ARG A 454 -18.13 16.02 -0.29
C ARG A 454 -17.23 16.35 0.92
N ARG A 455 -16.04 15.74 1.00
CA ARG A 455 -15.03 15.99 2.03
C ARG A 455 -13.67 16.28 1.38
N CYS A 456 -13.00 17.28 1.93
CA CYS A 456 -11.63 17.64 1.62
C CYS A 456 -10.73 17.14 2.77
N PRO A 457 -9.66 16.39 2.49
CA PRO A 457 -8.80 15.77 3.51
C PRO A 457 -8.32 16.73 4.60
N THR A 458 -7.71 17.86 4.23
CA THR A 458 -7.14 18.81 5.21
C THR A 458 -8.10 19.95 5.56
N ARG A 459 -9.16 20.17 4.77
CA ARG A 459 -10.09 21.31 4.91
C ARG A 459 -11.49 20.94 5.44
N GLY A 460 -11.80 19.66 5.60
CA GLY A 460 -13.08 19.19 6.13
C GLY A 460 -14.22 19.20 5.10
N PRO A 461 -15.49 19.41 5.49
CA PRO A 461 -16.62 19.33 4.56
C PRO A 461 -16.53 20.37 3.43
N LEU A 462 -16.77 19.95 2.18
CA LEU A 462 -16.67 20.81 0.99
C LEU A 462 -17.48 22.11 1.11
N GLY A 463 -18.66 22.04 1.74
CA GLY A 463 -19.53 23.21 1.93
C GLY A 463 -18.92 24.31 2.81
N LYS A 464 -17.95 24.00 3.68
CA LYS A 464 -17.24 25.02 4.48
C LYS A 464 -16.28 25.86 3.66
N LEU A 465 -15.95 25.42 2.45
CA LEU A 465 -15.10 26.17 1.53
C LEU A 465 -15.91 27.15 0.67
N ALA A 466 -17.24 27.13 0.69
CA ALA A 466 -18.04 28.09 -0.06
C ALA A 466 -17.80 29.52 0.44
N THR A 467 -17.40 30.43 -0.45
CA THR A 467 -17.23 31.86 -0.12
C THR A 467 -18.41 32.73 -0.60
N GLY A 468 -19.26 32.19 -1.49
CA GLY A 468 -20.50 32.81 -1.95
C GLY A 468 -21.74 31.92 -1.79
N ARG A 469 -22.93 32.49 -2.01
CA ARG A 469 -24.21 31.76 -2.01
C ARG A 469 -24.44 30.91 -3.27
N ASP A 470 -23.67 31.20 -4.32
CA ASP A 470 -23.67 30.59 -5.65
C ASP A 470 -22.38 29.80 -5.90
N SER A 471 -21.70 29.35 -4.83
CA SER A 471 -20.47 28.57 -4.95
C SER A 471 -20.80 27.22 -5.57
N VAL A 472 -19.99 26.76 -6.52
CA VAL A 472 -20.24 25.50 -7.22
C VAL A 472 -18.96 24.70 -7.37
N VAL A 473 -19.08 23.38 -7.26
CA VAL A 473 -18.07 22.41 -7.70
C VAL A 473 -18.73 21.43 -8.64
N GLU A 474 -18.21 21.28 -9.84
CA GLU A 474 -18.68 20.33 -10.84
C GLU A 474 -17.49 19.49 -11.33
N ALA A 475 -17.63 18.17 -11.35
CA ALA A 475 -16.62 17.27 -11.90
C ALA A 475 -17.25 16.33 -12.93
N ARG A 476 -16.60 16.19 -14.09
CA ARG A 476 -16.86 15.11 -15.03
C ARG A 476 -15.92 13.97 -14.70
N VAL A 477 -16.47 12.82 -14.35
CA VAL A 477 -15.73 11.65 -13.91
C VAL A 477 -16.17 10.39 -14.66
N VAL A 478 -15.28 9.42 -14.75
CA VAL A 478 -15.60 8.07 -15.25
C VAL A 478 -15.28 7.07 -14.15
N ASN A 479 -16.28 6.27 -13.81
CA ASN A 479 -16.15 5.08 -12.96
C ASN A 479 -17.16 4.03 -13.43
N GLY A 480 -16.71 3.12 -14.30
CA GLY A 480 -17.56 2.18 -15.06
C GLY A 480 -18.44 2.88 -16.13
N ALA A 481 -19.03 4.03 -15.80
CA ALA A 481 -19.81 4.90 -16.66
C ALA A 481 -19.38 6.37 -16.48
N PRO A 482 -19.64 7.24 -17.47
CA PRO A 482 -19.42 8.69 -17.34
C PRO A 482 -20.50 9.34 -16.47
N TRP A 483 -20.06 10.20 -15.55
CA TRP A 483 -20.91 10.93 -14.61
C TRP A 483 -20.51 12.41 -14.57
N THR A 484 -21.49 13.30 -14.46
CA THR A 484 -21.29 14.71 -14.09
C THR A 484 -21.83 14.93 -12.70
N ILE A 485 -20.95 15.20 -11.73
CA ILE A 485 -21.31 15.46 -10.34
C ILE A 485 -21.22 16.96 -10.10
N ARG A 486 -22.33 17.59 -9.70
CA ARG A 486 -22.41 19.02 -9.39
C ARG A 486 -22.90 19.26 -7.96
N HIS A 487 -22.16 20.04 -7.20
CA HIS A 487 -22.54 20.53 -5.88
C HIS A 487 -22.76 22.04 -5.92
N LEU A 488 -23.97 22.48 -5.60
CA LEU A 488 -24.28 23.88 -5.33
C LEU A 488 -24.16 24.12 -3.83
N LEU A 489 -23.40 25.14 -3.42
CA LEU A 489 -22.99 25.35 -2.04
C LEU A 489 -23.30 26.80 -1.62
N ASP A 490 -23.95 26.95 -0.47
CA ASP A 490 -24.30 28.24 0.11
C ASP A 490 -23.44 28.52 1.36
N SER A 491 -22.64 29.60 1.30
CA SER A 491 -21.76 30.03 2.37
C SER A 491 -22.47 30.48 3.66
N VAL A 492 -23.76 30.84 3.60
CA VAL A 492 -24.53 31.34 4.74
C VAL A 492 -25.29 30.21 5.43
N SER A 493 -26.04 29.42 4.67
CA SER A 493 -26.86 28.34 5.25
C SER A 493 -26.05 27.07 5.54
N GLY A 494 -24.88 26.90 4.91
CA GLY A 494 -24.13 25.64 4.93
C GLY A 494 -24.89 24.46 4.30
N ALA A 495 -26.05 24.73 3.71
CA ALA A 495 -26.85 23.81 2.92
C ALA A 495 -26.38 23.87 1.46
N GLY A 496 -26.60 22.77 0.75
CA GLY A 496 -26.19 22.68 -0.64
C GLY A 496 -26.93 21.55 -1.34
N GLU A 497 -27.22 21.77 -2.61
CA GLU A 497 -27.84 20.80 -3.49
C GLU A 497 -26.77 20.00 -4.21
N SER A 498 -27.08 18.76 -4.56
CA SER A 498 -26.17 17.88 -5.29
C SER A 498 -26.93 17.19 -6.40
N LEU A 499 -26.44 17.36 -7.62
CA LEU A 499 -27.00 16.81 -8.84
C LEU A 499 -25.96 15.89 -9.47
N VAL A 500 -26.38 14.69 -9.86
CA VAL A 500 -25.54 13.76 -10.61
C VAL A 500 -26.25 13.44 -11.91
N LEU A 501 -25.55 13.60 -13.02
CA LEU A 501 -26.05 13.30 -14.36
C LEU A 501 -25.26 12.14 -14.96
N ASP A 502 -25.95 11.24 -15.65
CA ASP A 502 -25.30 10.21 -16.48
C ASP A 502 -24.77 10.77 -17.80
N GLY A 503 -24.20 9.91 -18.65
CA GLY A 503 -23.68 10.29 -19.97
C GLY A 503 -24.72 10.86 -20.94
N ASP A 504 -26.01 10.55 -20.73
CA ASP A 504 -27.13 11.09 -21.52
C ASP A 504 -27.70 12.39 -20.92
N GLY A 505 -27.11 12.89 -19.83
CA GLY A 505 -27.54 14.10 -19.13
C GLY A 505 -28.77 13.91 -18.25
N ARG A 506 -29.17 12.67 -17.93
CA ARG A 506 -30.33 12.37 -17.09
C ARG A 506 -29.92 12.31 -15.62
N PRO A 507 -30.76 12.82 -14.69
CA PRO A 507 -30.47 12.74 -13.26
C PRO A 507 -30.40 11.28 -12.76
N ALA A 508 -29.37 10.95 -11.98
CA ALA A 508 -29.22 9.63 -11.37
C ALA A 508 -30.23 9.35 -10.24
N PHE A 509 -30.91 10.40 -9.74
CA PHE A 509 -31.92 10.33 -8.68
C PHE A 509 -32.83 11.57 -8.68
N ASP A 510 -34.07 11.43 -8.21
CA ASP A 510 -35.14 12.46 -8.32
C ASP A 510 -35.04 13.62 -7.31
N SER A 511 -34.03 13.65 -6.45
CA SER A 511 -33.91 14.65 -5.37
C SER A 511 -32.51 15.23 -5.27
N ALA A 512 -32.38 16.56 -5.38
CA ALA A 512 -31.09 17.24 -5.23
C ALA A 512 -30.58 17.31 -3.76
N LYS A 513 -31.18 16.57 -2.83
CA LYS A 513 -30.82 16.57 -1.41
C LYS A 513 -29.51 15.83 -1.16
N ARG A 514 -28.72 16.30 -0.19
CA ARG A 514 -27.44 15.68 0.23
C ARG A 514 -27.54 14.17 0.47
N LYS A 515 -28.57 13.72 1.20
CA LYS A 515 -28.80 12.30 1.49
C LYS A 515 -28.96 11.43 0.23
N ALA A 516 -29.51 11.99 -0.85
CA ALA A 516 -29.65 11.28 -2.12
C ALA A 516 -28.29 11.09 -2.81
N PHE A 517 -27.45 12.14 -2.81
CA PHE A 517 -26.07 12.04 -3.27
C PHE A 517 -25.25 11.06 -2.44
N ASP A 518 -25.29 11.17 -1.11
CA ASP A 518 -24.48 10.31 -0.23
C ASP A 518 -24.79 8.83 -0.47
N GLY A 519 -26.08 8.48 -0.60
CA GLY A 519 -26.49 7.11 -0.96
C GLY A 519 -26.11 6.70 -2.39
N TRP A 520 -26.12 7.62 -3.35
CA TRP A 520 -25.63 7.33 -4.71
C TRP A 520 -24.11 7.12 -4.74
N ALA A 521 -23.35 7.97 -4.04
CA ALA A 521 -21.90 7.90 -3.96
C ALA A 521 -21.43 6.61 -3.28
N GLU A 522 -22.06 6.20 -2.17
CA GLU A 522 -21.77 4.93 -1.48
C GLU A 522 -21.92 3.70 -2.39
N ARG A 523 -22.78 3.77 -3.41
CA ARG A 523 -23.00 2.68 -4.38
C ARG A 523 -22.11 2.75 -5.62
N ASN A 524 -21.74 3.95 -6.07
CA ASN A 524 -21.14 4.16 -7.40
C ASN A 524 -19.71 4.70 -7.36
N LEU A 525 -19.19 5.11 -6.20
CA LEU A 525 -17.86 5.70 -6.05
C LEU A 525 -17.06 4.94 -4.98
N PRO A 526 -15.72 4.90 -5.09
CA PRO A 526 -14.90 4.26 -4.07
C PRO A 526 -15.03 4.96 -2.71
N ALA A 527 -14.98 4.16 -1.64
CA ALA A 527 -15.02 4.69 -0.29
C ALA A 527 -13.86 5.68 -0.03
N PRO A 528 -14.08 6.77 0.73
CA PRO A 528 -13.05 7.79 0.96
C PRO A 528 -11.70 7.25 1.46
N GLU A 529 -11.72 6.26 2.36
CA GLU A 529 -10.54 5.60 2.89
C GLU A 529 -9.79 4.75 1.84
N VAL A 530 -10.50 4.21 0.85
CA VAL A 530 -9.88 3.51 -0.29
C VAL A 530 -9.20 4.53 -1.18
N LEU A 531 -9.87 5.65 -1.48
CA LEU A 531 -9.27 6.73 -2.27
C LEU A 531 -7.98 7.24 -1.62
N LEU A 532 -7.99 7.49 -0.31
CA LEU A 532 -6.82 7.98 0.44
C LEU A 532 -5.68 6.96 0.54
N ALA A 533 -5.99 5.67 0.66
CA ALA A 533 -4.98 4.62 0.70
C ALA A 533 -4.33 4.33 -0.67
N SER A 534 -4.97 4.71 -1.77
CA SER A 534 -4.59 4.28 -3.13
C SER A 534 -4.39 5.44 -4.11
N THR A 535 -5.49 5.99 -4.65
CA THR A 535 -5.46 6.96 -5.74
C THR A 535 -5.06 8.37 -5.30
N PHE A 536 -5.32 8.78 -4.06
CA PHE A 536 -5.19 10.16 -3.60
C PHE A 536 -4.33 10.23 -2.33
N ALA A 537 -3.10 10.73 -2.42
CA ALA A 537 -2.29 11.02 -1.25
C ALA A 537 -2.41 12.52 -0.92
N ALA A 538 -3.04 12.85 0.21
CA ALA A 538 -3.23 14.24 0.63
C ALA A 538 -2.01 14.79 1.40
N GLN A 539 -1.94 16.11 1.53
CA GLN A 539 -0.92 16.76 2.36
C GLN A 539 -1.02 16.28 3.82
N SER A 540 0.09 15.83 4.40
CA SER A 540 0.15 15.24 5.76
C SER A 540 -0.71 13.98 5.95
N ASP A 541 -1.08 13.29 4.86
CA ASP A 541 -1.80 12.03 4.96
C ASP A 541 -0.94 10.95 5.61
N ARG A 542 -1.59 10.16 6.45
CA ARG A 542 -1.01 9.05 7.19
C ARG A 542 -0.63 7.89 6.27
N GLY A 543 -1.38 7.71 5.17
CA GLY A 543 -1.17 6.64 4.20
C GLY A 543 -1.38 5.24 4.79
N PHE A 544 -1.20 4.21 3.98
CA PHE A 544 -1.49 2.82 4.36
C PHE A 544 -0.63 2.32 5.53
N LEU A 545 0.63 2.74 5.61
CA LEU A 545 1.55 2.34 6.69
C LEU A 545 1.18 2.90 8.06
N GLU A 546 0.39 3.96 8.17
CA GLU A 546 0.07 4.54 9.48
C GLU A 546 -1.36 4.19 9.95
N MET A 547 -2.10 3.46 9.12
CA MET A 547 -3.33 2.78 9.52
C MET A 547 -3.01 1.62 10.47
N SER A 548 -3.90 1.37 11.42
CA SER A 548 -3.87 0.16 12.24
C SER A 548 -4.07 -1.10 11.38
N GLU A 549 -3.61 -2.26 11.87
CA GLU A 549 -3.76 -3.53 11.14
C GLU A 549 -5.23 -3.85 10.77
N GLY A 550 -6.18 -3.43 11.61
CA GLY A 550 -7.62 -3.57 11.36
C GLY A 550 -8.15 -2.62 10.28
N GLU A 551 -7.68 -1.37 10.25
CA GLU A 551 -8.03 -0.40 9.20
C GLU A 551 -7.46 -0.84 7.84
N ARG A 552 -6.20 -1.30 7.82
CA ARG A 552 -5.57 -1.88 6.61
C ARG A 552 -6.37 -3.08 6.09
N LYS A 553 -6.83 -3.96 6.98
CA LYS A 553 -7.71 -5.10 6.64
C LYS A 553 -9.00 -4.61 5.99
N GLN A 554 -9.66 -3.60 6.55
CA GLN A 554 -10.90 -3.06 5.98
C GLN A 554 -10.68 -2.40 4.61
N VAL A 555 -9.61 -1.63 4.45
CA VAL A 555 -9.26 -1.03 3.14
C VAL A 555 -9.05 -2.12 2.10
N LEU A 556 -8.31 -3.18 2.43
CA LEU A 556 -8.06 -4.28 1.49
C LEU A 556 -9.33 -5.04 1.12
N LEU A 557 -10.25 -5.29 2.07
CA LEU A 557 -11.56 -5.90 1.78
C LEU A 557 -12.37 -5.07 0.77
N LYS A 558 -12.36 -3.75 0.91
CA LYS A 558 -13.04 -2.83 0.00
C LYS A 558 -12.38 -2.75 -1.38
N VAL A 559 -11.05 -2.73 -1.43
CA VAL A 559 -10.27 -2.79 -2.69
C VAL A 559 -10.55 -4.09 -3.44
N LEU A 560 -10.70 -5.21 -2.74
CA LEU A 560 -11.01 -6.52 -3.31
C LEU A 560 -12.51 -6.70 -3.66
N GLY A 561 -13.37 -5.75 -3.30
CA GLY A 561 -14.82 -5.81 -3.52
C GLY A 561 -15.54 -6.90 -2.72
N VAL A 562 -14.98 -7.29 -1.56
CA VAL A 562 -15.49 -8.40 -0.72
C VAL A 562 -16.01 -7.93 0.64
N ASP A 563 -16.09 -6.62 0.87
CA ASP A 563 -16.61 -6.02 2.11
C ASP A 563 -18.11 -6.29 2.32
N ARG A 564 -18.88 -6.42 1.23
CA ARG A 564 -20.31 -6.78 1.28
C ARG A 564 -20.60 -8.24 1.65
N LEU A 565 -19.59 -9.12 1.64
CA LEU A 565 -19.82 -10.56 1.83
C LEU A 565 -20.42 -10.89 3.19
N GLU A 566 -20.08 -10.14 4.24
CA GLU A 566 -20.67 -10.37 5.57
C GLU A 566 -22.18 -10.05 5.59
N ALA A 567 -22.62 -9.04 4.84
CA ALA A 567 -24.04 -8.73 4.71
C ALA A 567 -24.79 -9.85 3.96
N LEU A 568 -24.18 -10.41 2.91
CA LEU A 568 -24.73 -11.57 2.21
C LEU A 568 -24.76 -12.82 3.12
N ALA A 569 -23.73 -13.02 3.95
CA ALA A 569 -23.69 -14.10 4.93
C ALA A 569 -24.80 -13.97 5.98
N GLU A 570 -25.08 -12.75 6.46
CA GLU A 570 -26.20 -12.50 7.39
C GLU A 570 -27.57 -12.75 6.75
N LEU A 571 -27.75 -12.38 5.48
CA LEU A 571 -28.97 -12.71 4.72
C LEU A 571 -29.11 -14.22 4.54
N ALA A 572 -28.03 -14.94 4.22
CA ALA A 572 -28.02 -16.40 4.16
C ALA A 572 -28.39 -17.03 5.51
N ARG A 573 -27.85 -16.51 6.63
CA ARG A 573 -28.21 -16.93 8.00
C ARG A 573 -29.68 -16.66 8.30
N ALA A 574 -30.23 -15.53 7.86
CA ALA A 574 -31.64 -15.21 8.04
C ALA A 574 -32.54 -16.19 7.28
N GLN A 575 -32.27 -16.44 5.99
CA GLN A 575 -33.02 -17.40 5.18
C GLN A 575 -32.88 -18.83 5.73
N GLY A 576 -31.68 -19.25 6.14
CA GLY A 576 -31.46 -20.53 6.80
C GLY A 576 -32.24 -20.71 8.12
N ARG A 577 -32.42 -19.63 8.91
CA ARG A 577 -33.28 -19.64 10.11
C ARG A 577 -34.76 -19.81 9.77
N GLU A 578 -35.24 -19.15 8.72
CA GLU A 578 -36.61 -19.29 8.23
C GLU A 578 -36.87 -20.72 7.72
N ALA A 579 -35.98 -21.25 6.87
CA ALA A 579 -36.03 -22.63 6.39
C ALA A 579 -35.99 -23.64 7.55
N LYS A 580 -35.13 -23.43 8.55
CA LYS A 580 -35.06 -24.28 9.74
C LYS A 580 -36.37 -24.26 10.55
N THR A 581 -37.04 -23.12 10.62
CA THR A 581 -38.35 -22.98 11.28
C THR A 581 -39.44 -23.72 10.48
N ALA A 582 -39.40 -23.63 9.15
CA ALA A 582 -40.29 -24.38 8.25
C ALA A 582 -40.08 -25.90 8.37
N ALA A 583 -38.82 -26.37 8.38
CA ALA A 583 -38.47 -27.77 8.60
C ALA A 583 -38.97 -28.26 9.97
N ALA A 584 -38.80 -27.48 11.03
CA ALA A 584 -39.33 -27.84 12.36
C ALA A 584 -40.86 -27.97 12.36
N ARG A 585 -41.56 -27.11 11.62
CA ARG A 585 -43.03 -27.18 11.47
C ARG A 585 -43.47 -28.41 10.68
N LEU A 586 -42.79 -28.74 9.58
CA LEU A 586 -43.06 -29.93 8.77
C LEU A 586 -42.74 -31.21 9.55
N ARG A 587 -41.63 -31.23 10.30
CA ARG A 587 -41.27 -32.33 11.20
C ARG A 587 -42.34 -32.53 12.28
N GLY A 588 -42.81 -31.46 12.92
CA GLY A 588 -43.93 -31.53 13.86
C GLY A 588 -45.25 -32.02 13.23
N ARG A 589 -45.53 -31.66 11.97
CA ARG A 589 -46.68 -32.21 11.21
C ARG A 589 -46.49 -33.70 10.91
N LEU A 590 -45.28 -34.12 10.52
CA LEU A 590 -44.95 -35.51 10.24
C LEU A 590 -45.07 -36.38 11.51
N ASP A 591 -44.61 -35.87 12.66
CA ASP A 591 -44.73 -36.52 13.97
C ASP A 591 -46.20 -36.64 14.42
N GLY A 592 -47.05 -35.69 14.01
CA GLY A 592 -48.50 -35.70 14.28
C GLY A 592 -49.32 -36.64 13.38
N LEU A 593 -48.76 -37.14 12.28
CA LEU A 593 -49.42 -38.10 11.39
C LEU A 593 -49.12 -39.54 11.86
N PRO A 594 -50.12 -40.37 12.20
CA PRO A 594 -49.86 -41.74 12.62
C PRO A 594 -49.24 -42.57 11.48
N ALA A 595 -48.25 -43.40 11.81
CA ALA A 595 -47.71 -44.39 10.87
C ALA A 595 -48.67 -45.59 10.82
N LEU A 596 -49.64 -45.52 9.89
CA LEU A 596 -50.59 -46.60 9.64
C LEU A 596 -50.02 -47.57 8.60
N ASP A 597 -50.17 -48.87 8.83
CA ASP A 597 -49.76 -49.89 7.86
C ASP A 597 -50.89 -50.13 6.84
N VAL A 598 -50.68 -49.64 5.62
CA VAL A 598 -51.64 -49.79 4.51
C VAL A 598 -51.82 -51.26 4.13
N VAL A 599 -50.76 -52.08 4.25
CA VAL A 599 -50.80 -53.51 3.92
C VAL A 599 -51.64 -54.28 4.93
N GLU A 600 -51.49 -53.95 6.22
CA GLU A 600 -52.29 -54.56 7.28
C GLU A 600 -53.78 -54.20 7.15
N ALA A 601 -54.09 -52.91 6.87
CA ALA A 601 -55.46 -52.44 6.68
C ALA A 601 -56.13 -53.04 5.44
N ASP A 602 -55.42 -53.15 4.31
CA ASP A 602 -55.91 -53.81 3.10
C ASP A 602 -56.10 -55.33 3.31
N ALA A 603 -55.19 -55.98 4.04
CA ALA A 603 -55.33 -57.40 4.37
C ALA A 603 -56.59 -57.67 5.20
N GLU A 604 -56.88 -56.82 6.19
CA GLU A 604 -58.09 -56.91 7.01
C GLU A 604 -59.37 -56.64 6.18
N LEU A 605 -59.35 -55.70 5.24
CA LEU A 605 -60.46 -55.48 4.29
C LEU A 605 -60.70 -56.70 3.39
N VAL A 606 -59.65 -57.36 2.91
CA VAL A 606 -59.76 -58.61 2.14
C VAL A 606 -60.37 -59.73 2.97
N GLN A 607 -59.95 -59.88 4.23
CA GLN A 607 -60.50 -60.88 5.15
C GLN A 607 -61.97 -60.59 5.48
N ALA A 608 -62.33 -59.33 5.77
CA ALA A 608 -63.70 -58.92 6.03
C ALA A 608 -64.61 -59.11 4.81
N THR A 609 -64.09 -58.91 3.59
CA THR A 609 -64.84 -59.13 2.35
C THR A 609 -65.15 -60.62 2.11
N ARG A 610 -64.17 -61.50 2.34
CA ARG A 610 -64.37 -62.96 2.28
C ARG A 610 -65.40 -63.43 3.31
N ALA A 611 -65.31 -62.91 4.53
CA ALA A 611 -66.26 -63.25 5.60
C ALA A 611 -67.71 -62.86 5.28
N VAL A 612 -67.96 -61.83 4.46
CA VAL A 612 -69.30 -61.49 3.96
C VAL A 612 -69.80 -62.54 2.96
N GLN A 613 -68.95 -62.97 2.02
CA GLN A 613 -69.30 -64.00 1.04
C GLN A 613 -69.69 -65.32 1.72
N ASP A 614 -68.87 -65.77 2.67
CA ASP A 614 -69.11 -67.00 3.43
C ASP A 614 -70.40 -66.92 4.28
N ALA A 615 -70.73 -65.74 4.80
CA ALA A 615 -71.94 -65.53 5.58
C ALA A 615 -73.22 -65.51 4.72
N GLU A 616 -73.15 -64.98 3.49
CA GLU A 616 -74.28 -64.94 2.55
C GLU A 616 -74.62 -66.34 2.03
N GLU A 617 -73.62 -67.19 1.80
CA GLU A 617 -73.82 -68.59 1.39
C GLU A 617 -74.46 -69.43 2.51
N ALA A 618 -74.07 -69.19 3.76
CA ALA A 618 -74.69 -69.82 4.93
C ALA A 618 -76.16 -69.40 5.14
N LEU A 619 -76.53 -68.15 4.81
CA LEU A 619 -77.91 -67.65 4.90
C LEU A 619 -78.85 -68.33 3.88
N ALA A 620 -78.36 -68.67 2.69
CA ALA A 620 -79.14 -69.39 1.70
C ALA A 620 -79.51 -70.80 2.19
N THR A 621 -78.58 -71.49 2.86
CA THR A 621 -78.77 -72.83 3.42
C THR A 621 -79.75 -72.84 4.59
N ALA A 622 -79.71 -71.79 5.40
CA ALA A 622 -80.55 -71.59 6.58
C ALA A 622 -82.06 -71.45 6.28
N ARG A 623 -82.43 -70.82 5.15
CA ARG A 623 -83.83 -70.50 4.80
C ARG A 623 -84.70 -71.72 4.48
N VAL A 624 -84.07 -72.87 4.21
CA VAL A 624 -84.76 -74.13 3.92
C VAL A 624 -85.17 -74.88 5.20
N ALA A 625 -84.53 -74.61 6.34
CA ALA A 625 -84.75 -75.36 7.59
C ALA A 625 -85.80 -74.75 8.54
N ASP A 626 -86.21 -73.49 8.36
CA ASP A 626 -86.96 -72.69 9.35
C ASP A 626 -88.49 -72.92 9.41
N GLU A 627 -89.10 -73.60 8.44
CA GLU A 627 -90.56 -73.85 8.45
C GLU A 627 -91.00 -74.91 9.47
N ALA A 628 -90.13 -75.87 9.79
CA ALA A 628 -90.44 -76.94 10.75
C ALA A 628 -90.34 -76.50 12.22
N ALA A 629 -89.86 -75.28 12.48
CA ALA A 629 -89.19 -75.00 13.74
C ALA A 629 -89.90 -74.04 14.72
N LYS A 630 -90.94 -73.33 14.27
CA LYS A 630 -91.51 -72.18 14.99
C LYS A 630 -92.25 -72.50 16.31
N ALA A 631 -92.30 -73.75 16.76
CA ALA A 631 -92.98 -74.16 17.99
C ALA A 631 -92.07 -74.33 19.24
N TYR A 632 -90.73 -74.34 19.11
CA TYR A 632 -89.79 -74.58 20.22
C TYR A 632 -88.94 -73.34 20.62
N ALA A 633 -88.99 -72.28 19.81
CA ALA A 633 -88.15 -71.07 19.93
C ALA A 633 -88.31 -70.25 21.22
N GLY A 634 -89.44 -70.38 21.93
CA GLY A 634 -89.72 -69.57 23.12
C GLY A 634 -88.78 -69.88 24.30
N THR A 635 -88.35 -71.14 24.42
CA THR A 635 -87.60 -71.63 25.58
C THR A 635 -86.08 -71.40 25.43
N VAL A 636 -85.56 -71.42 24.19
CA VAL A 636 -84.13 -71.23 23.88
C VAL A 636 -83.67 -69.78 24.04
N ARG A 637 -84.57 -68.81 23.80
CA ARG A 637 -84.25 -67.36 23.81
C ARG A 637 -83.79 -66.86 25.19
N ARG A 638 -84.33 -67.43 26.28
CA ARG A 638 -83.96 -67.06 27.66
C ARG A 638 -82.61 -67.65 28.09
N LEU A 639 -82.24 -68.84 27.60
CA LEU A 639 -80.98 -69.49 27.92
C LEU A 639 -79.76 -68.77 27.29
N ALA A 640 -79.93 -68.18 26.11
CA ALA A 640 -78.87 -67.41 25.43
C ALA A 640 -78.55 -66.08 26.14
N GLU A 641 -79.56 -65.45 26.73
CA GLU A 641 -79.45 -64.17 27.45
C GLU A 641 -78.60 -64.34 28.73
N VAL A 642 -78.88 -65.39 29.52
CA VAL A 642 -78.13 -65.74 30.74
C VAL A 642 -76.66 -66.08 30.44
N ARG A 643 -76.36 -66.69 29.28
CA ARG A 643 -74.97 -67.03 28.88
C ARG A 643 -74.13 -65.81 28.49
N ARG A 644 -74.74 -64.77 27.93
CA ARG A 644 -74.05 -63.52 27.53
C ARG A 644 -73.67 -62.68 28.76
N GLU A 645 -74.53 -62.61 29.76
CA GLU A 645 -74.27 -61.89 31.02
C GLU A 645 -73.15 -62.53 31.84
N LEU A 646 -73.05 -63.88 31.82
CA LEU A 646 -71.93 -64.60 32.44
C LEU A 646 -70.56 -64.33 31.79
N ALA A 647 -70.52 -64.07 30.47
CA ALA A 647 -69.26 -63.81 29.75
C ALA A 647 -68.69 -62.40 30.00
N ASP A 648 -69.56 -61.36 30.05
CA ASP A 648 -69.15 -59.98 30.34
C ASP A 648 -68.62 -59.84 31.78
N LEU A 649 -69.32 -60.42 32.76
CA LEU A 649 -68.87 -60.44 34.16
C LEU A 649 -67.56 -61.24 34.34
N GLY A 650 -67.34 -62.28 33.53
CA GLY A 650 -66.10 -63.05 33.49
C GLY A 650 -64.88 -62.25 33.02
N GLY A 651 -65.02 -61.42 31.98
CA GLY A 651 -63.95 -60.56 31.47
C GLY A 651 -63.55 -59.47 32.48
N ARG A 652 -64.52 -58.87 33.17
CA ARG A 652 -64.27 -57.86 34.22
C ARG A 652 -63.57 -58.46 35.45
N ARG A 653 -63.90 -59.70 35.84
CA ARG A 653 -63.19 -60.44 36.90
C ARG A 653 -61.73 -60.70 36.53
N ALA A 654 -61.46 -61.14 35.30
CA ALA A 654 -60.09 -61.43 34.83
C ALA A 654 -59.18 -60.19 34.83
N ASN A 655 -59.68 -59.04 34.36
CA ASN A 655 -58.91 -57.79 34.31
C ASN A 655 -58.55 -57.22 35.70
N ASN A 656 -59.46 -57.33 36.69
CA ASN A 656 -59.16 -56.89 38.06
C ASN A 656 -58.26 -57.90 38.80
N ALA A 657 -58.40 -59.21 38.52
CA ALA A 657 -57.54 -60.24 39.08
C ALA A 657 -56.08 -60.16 38.57
N ALA A 658 -55.87 -59.71 37.33
CA ALA A 658 -54.54 -59.57 36.72
C ALA A 658 -53.66 -58.47 37.34
N LEU A 659 -54.24 -57.51 38.09
CA LEU A 659 -53.49 -56.44 38.76
C LEU A 659 -52.90 -56.88 40.12
N LEU A 660 -53.46 -57.92 40.74
CA LEU A 660 -53.09 -58.37 42.09
C LEU A 660 -51.68 -59.03 42.17
N PRO A 661 -51.21 -59.82 41.19
CA PRO A 661 -49.87 -60.40 41.21
C PRO A 661 -48.74 -59.36 41.12
N GLU A 662 -48.99 -58.19 40.54
CA GLU A 662 -48.00 -57.11 40.36
C GLU A 662 -48.14 -55.98 41.41
N ALA A 663 -48.96 -56.18 42.44
CA ALA A 663 -49.35 -55.15 43.40
C ALA A 663 -48.16 -54.51 44.14
N ASP A 664 -47.15 -55.30 44.51
CA ASP A 664 -45.98 -54.80 45.24
C ASP A 664 -45.05 -54.00 44.33
N LYS A 665 -44.92 -54.39 43.05
CA LYS A 665 -44.16 -53.65 42.03
C LYS A 665 -44.79 -52.27 41.76
N ILE A 666 -46.12 -52.22 41.61
CA ILE A 666 -46.87 -50.98 41.36
C ILE A 666 -46.79 -50.03 42.57
N ARG A 667 -46.95 -50.55 43.80
CA ARG A 667 -46.80 -49.74 45.03
C ARG A 667 -45.38 -49.20 45.21
N HIS A 668 -44.37 -50.03 44.97
CA HIS A 668 -42.97 -49.59 45.06
C HIS A 668 -42.64 -48.50 44.03
N ALA A 669 -43.08 -48.65 42.78
CA ALA A 669 -42.88 -47.66 41.73
C ALA A 669 -43.56 -46.31 42.07
N ALA A 670 -44.78 -46.34 42.64
CA ALA A 670 -45.49 -45.14 43.07
C ALA A 670 -44.78 -44.42 44.23
N THR A 671 -44.39 -45.15 45.28
CA THR A 671 -43.69 -44.58 46.44
C THR A 671 -42.32 -44.01 46.05
N ARG A 672 -41.53 -44.73 45.25
CA ARG A 672 -40.20 -44.27 44.81
C ARG A 672 -40.28 -43.06 43.89
N THR A 673 -41.27 -43.01 43.00
CA THR A 673 -41.51 -41.84 42.14
C THR A 673 -41.89 -40.60 42.97
N ALA A 674 -42.70 -40.76 44.02
CA ALA A 674 -43.05 -39.67 44.93
C ALA A 674 -41.82 -39.18 45.73
N GLU A 675 -41.01 -40.10 46.27
CA GLU A 675 -39.77 -39.76 46.98
C GLU A 675 -38.78 -38.97 46.10
N LEU A 676 -38.56 -39.42 44.86
CA LEU A 676 -37.69 -38.73 43.91
C LEU A 676 -38.20 -37.33 43.56
N ARG A 677 -39.51 -37.17 43.29
CA ARG A 677 -40.10 -35.88 42.87
C ARG A 677 -40.26 -34.87 44.00
N GLU A 678 -40.64 -35.33 45.19
CA GLU A 678 -41.01 -34.43 46.28
C GLU A 678 -39.84 -34.09 47.21
N LYS A 679 -38.78 -34.90 47.22
CA LYS A 679 -37.61 -34.67 48.10
C LYS A 679 -36.30 -34.53 47.33
N LEU A 680 -35.89 -35.59 46.62
CA LEU A 680 -34.52 -35.68 46.09
C LEU A 680 -34.25 -34.73 44.92
N VAL A 681 -35.22 -34.51 44.02
CA VAL A 681 -35.09 -33.54 42.92
C VAL A 681 -35.05 -32.09 43.45
N PRO A 682 -35.97 -31.63 44.32
CA PRO A 682 -35.89 -30.30 44.93
C PRO A 682 -34.59 -30.02 45.70
N GLU A 683 -34.05 -31.02 46.44
CA GLU A 683 -32.79 -30.89 47.17
C GLU A 683 -31.61 -30.64 46.21
N VAL A 684 -31.48 -31.45 45.16
CA VAL A 684 -30.40 -31.27 44.16
C VAL A 684 -30.58 -29.99 43.34
N ASP A 685 -31.81 -29.61 42.98
CA ASP A 685 -32.08 -28.35 42.28
C ASP A 685 -31.69 -27.12 43.15
N ALA A 686 -31.87 -27.19 44.48
CA ALA A 686 -31.42 -26.14 45.41
C ALA A 686 -29.90 -26.05 45.50
N GLU A 687 -29.18 -27.18 45.51
CA GLU A 687 -27.72 -27.22 45.48
C GLU A 687 -27.16 -26.65 44.16
N ILE A 688 -27.73 -27.03 43.01
CA ILE A 688 -27.39 -26.48 41.69
C ILE A 688 -27.57 -24.96 41.69
N ALA A 689 -28.68 -24.45 42.24
CA ALA A 689 -28.93 -23.02 42.32
C ALA A 689 -27.89 -22.28 43.19
N ALA A 690 -27.48 -22.87 44.32
CA ALA A 690 -26.47 -22.30 45.20
C ALA A 690 -25.08 -22.24 44.54
N ILE A 691 -24.64 -23.32 43.89
CA ILE A 691 -23.36 -23.37 43.17
C ILE A 691 -23.36 -22.38 41.99
N THR A 692 -24.47 -22.30 41.26
CA THR A 692 -24.63 -21.34 40.15
C THR A 692 -24.50 -19.90 40.63
N ALA A 693 -25.06 -19.57 41.79
CA ALA A 693 -24.92 -18.24 42.39
C ALA A 693 -23.46 -17.93 42.79
N GLN A 694 -22.72 -18.90 43.35
CA GLN A 694 -21.32 -18.74 43.69
C GLN A 694 -20.43 -18.52 42.46
N ILE A 695 -20.67 -19.26 41.37
CA ILE A 695 -19.98 -19.05 40.08
C ILE A 695 -20.24 -17.62 39.58
N ALA A 696 -21.48 -17.13 39.65
CA ALA A 696 -21.83 -15.77 39.25
C ALA A 696 -21.11 -14.70 40.09
N THR A 697 -20.91 -14.93 41.40
CA THR A 697 -20.12 -14.06 42.28
C THR A 697 -18.65 -14.01 41.86
N ILE A 698 -18.03 -15.16 41.61
CA ILE A 698 -16.62 -15.25 41.16
C ILE A 698 -16.47 -14.56 39.80
N ASP A 699 -17.41 -14.75 38.88
CA ASP A 699 -17.41 -14.05 37.59
C ASP A 699 -17.60 -12.53 37.71
N GLY A 700 -18.29 -12.06 38.75
CA GLY A 700 -18.34 -10.65 39.12
C GLY A 700 -16.98 -10.12 39.58
N GLN A 701 -16.36 -10.79 40.56
CA GLN A 701 -15.04 -10.44 41.10
C GLN A 701 -13.95 -10.46 40.02
N ARG A 702 -13.97 -11.47 39.14
CA ARG A 702 -13.03 -11.59 38.03
C ARG A 702 -13.16 -10.44 37.03
N ARG A 703 -14.39 -10.04 36.68
CA ARG A 703 -14.61 -8.89 35.79
C ARG A 703 -14.06 -7.60 36.39
N GLU A 704 -14.26 -7.38 37.68
CA GLU A 704 -13.74 -6.21 38.38
C GLU A 704 -12.20 -6.23 38.45
N THR A 705 -11.59 -7.35 38.83
CA THR A 705 -10.13 -7.51 38.87
C THR A 705 -9.49 -7.33 37.49
N VAL A 706 -10.09 -7.88 36.43
CA VAL A 706 -9.61 -7.68 35.05
C VAL A 706 -9.67 -6.20 34.66
N ALA A 707 -10.76 -5.49 34.97
CA ALA A 707 -10.87 -4.07 34.66
C ALA A 707 -9.80 -3.23 35.39
N ARG A 708 -9.49 -3.57 36.65
CA ARG A 708 -8.42 -2.92 37.43
C ARG A 708 -7.02 -3.25 36.89
N TRP A 709 -6.77 -4.50 36.52
CA TRP A 709 -5.53 -4.92 35.86
C TRP A 709 -5.30 -4.16 34.54
N GLU A 710 -6.32 -4.06 33.68
CA GLU A 710 -6.23 -3.31 32.42
C GLU A 710 -5.99 -1.82 32.65
N ALA A 711 -6.61 -1.22 33.68
CA ALA A 711 -6.37 0.17 34.05
C ALA A 711 -4.92 0.41 34.50
N ALA A 712 -4.38 -0.49 35.34
CA ALA A 712 -2.99 -0.43 35.78
C ALA A 712 -2.00 -0.61 34.62
N GLN A 713 -2.27 -1.54 33.69
CA GLN A 713 -1.45 -1.73 32.48
C GLN A 713 -1.42 -0.48 31.60
N ARG A 714 -2.56 0.18 31.39
CA ARG A 714 -2.63 1.45 30.65
C ARG A 714 -1.82 2.56 31.32
N GLN A 715 -1.89 2.67 32.64
CA GLN A 715 -1.10 3.65 33.42
C GLN A 715 0.40 3.38 33.30
N ALA A 716 0.82 2.11 33.38
CA ALA A 716 2.22 1.73 33.20
C ALA A 716 2.72 2.07 31.79
N GLU A 717 1.94 1.78 30.75
CA GLU A 717 2.32 2.11 29.36
C GLU A 717 2.47 3.63 29.15
N GLU A 718 1.56 4.43 29.70
CA GLU A 718 1.62 5.90 29.61
C GLU A 718 2.82 6.49 30.38
N ALA A 719 3.16 5.91 31.53
CA ALA A 719 4.36 6.25 32.28
C ALA A 719 5.65 5.90 31.50
N ARG A 720 5.71 4.72 30.84
CA ARG A 720 6.84 4.33 29.96
C ARG A 720 7.04 5.32 28.81
N LYS A 721 5.94 5.74 28.15
CA LYS A 721 6.01 6.73 27.04
C LYS A 721 6.62 8.05 27.51
N ARG A 722 6.25 8.53 28.70
CA ARG A 722 6.81 9.76 29.29
C ARG A 722 8.29 9.60 29.66
N ILE A 723 8.71 8.45 30.16
CA ILE A 723 10.14 8.15 30.41
C ILE A 723 10.94 8.21 29.10
N VAL A 724 10.48 7.55 28.04
CA VAL A 724 11.16 7.57 26.72
C VAL A 724 11.24 8.98 26.14
N ALA A 725 10.19 9.80 26.30
CA ALA A 725 10.21 11.19 25.87
C ALA A 725 11.25 12.01 26.65
N ALA A 726 11.33 11.83 27.97
CA ALA A 726 12.34 12.49 28.80
C ALA A 726 13.77 12.03 28.46
N ASP A 727 13.99 10.74 28.18
CA ASP A 727 15.29 10.19 27.78
C ASP A 727 15.82 10.79 26.48
N ARG A 728 14.95 11.05 25.51
CA ARG A 728 15.33 11.74 24.26
C ARG A 728 15.83 13.16 24.52
N MET A 729 15.25 13.87 25.49
CA MET A 729 15.69 15.21 25.86
C MET A 729 17.03 15.17 26.62
N LEU A 730 17.18 14.20 27.53
CA LEU A 730 18.40 13.96 28.30
C LEU A 730 19.59 13.47 27.45
N ALA A 731 19.38 12.97 26.23
CA ALA A 731 20.47 12.59 25.32
C ALA A 731 21.46 13.75 25.02
N SER A 732 21.01 15.01 25.12
CA SER A 732 21.84 16.20 24.94
C SER A 732 22.42 16.79 26.24
N GLU A 733 22.22 16.14 27.39
CA GLU A 733 22.61 16.63 28.72
C GLU A 733 24.10 16.94 28.85
N ALA A 734 24.98 16.06 28.35
CA ALA A 734 26.42 16.26 28.43
C ALA A 734 26.89 17.48 27.62
N GLU A 735 26.27 17.71 26.46
CA GLU A 735 26.57 18.83 25.57
C GLU A 735 26.09 20.16 26.18
N VAL A 736 24.85 20.18 26.70
CA VAL A 736 24.25 21.35 27.34
C VAL A 736 25.01 21.74 28.62
N THR A 737 25.39 20.77 29.44
CA THR A 737 26.16 21.00 30.67
C THR A 737 27.54 21.58 30.36
N LYS A 738 28.24 21.04 29.35
CA LYS A 738 29.54 21.55 28.90
C LYS A 738 29.42 22.98 28.36
N ALA A 739 28.40 23.26 27.55
CA ALA A 739 28.15 24.59 27.01
C ALA A 739 27.89 25.62 28.13
N ALA A 740 27.02 25.29 29.08
CA ALA A 740 26.71 26.15 30.23
C ALA A 740 27.95 26.45 31.09
N ALA A 741 28.81 25.44 31.34
CA ALA A 741 30.05 25.63 32.10
C ALA A 741 31.10 26.48 31.36
N SER A 742 31.14 26.42 30.02
CA SER A 742 32.10 27.17 29.20
C SER A 742 31.71 28.62 28.90
N LEU A 743 30.42 28.95 29.10
CA LEU A 743 29.83 30.21 28.65
C LEU A 743 30.50 31.45 29.27
N GLU A 744 30.70 31.43 30.58
CA GLU A 744 31.30 32.57 31.29
C GLU A 744 32.78 32.76 30.91
N GLY A 745 33.53 31.65 30.79
CA GLY A 745 34.92 31.70 30.34
C GLY A 745 35.07 32.25 28.92
N LEU A 746 34.12 31.95 28.03
CA LEU A 746 34.12 32.47 26.67
C LEU A 746 33.78 33.97 26.62
N ARG A 747 32.85 34.44 27.46
CA ARG A 747 32.52 35.88 27.59
C ARG A 747 33.72 36.69 28.07
N VAL A 748 34.41 36.22 29.12
CA VAL A 748 35.64 36.85 29.63
C VAL A 748 36.73 36.87 28.55
N ALA A 749 36.91 35.77 27.80
CA ALA A 749 37.88 35.72 26.73
C ALA A 749 37.57 36.70 25.58
N ILE A 750 36.29 36.92 25.26
CA ILE A 750 35.86 37.92 24.25
C ILE A 750 36.16 39.34 24.73
N GLU A 751 35.91 39.64 26.00
CA GLU A 751 36.20 40.95 26.58
C GLU A 751 37.70 41.25 26.54
N GLN A 752 38.54 40.27 26.91
CA GLN A 752 40.00 40.38 26.83
C GLN A 752 40.49 40.59 25.38
N THR A 753 40.05 39.75 24.44
CA THR A 753 40.44 39.88 23.02
C THR A 753 39.94 41.19 22.41
N ALA A 754 38.77 41.70 22.83
CA ALA A 754 38.26 43.00 22.40
C ALA A 754 39.11 44.17 22.94
N ALA A 755 39.59 44.07 24.19
CA ALA A 755 40.51 45.05 24.76
C ALA A 755 41.88 45.05 24.04
N GLU A 756 42.40 43.88 23.70
CA GLU A 756 43.65 43.72 22.93
C GLU A 756 43.53 44.28 21.51
N GLU A 757 42.42 44.02 20.81
CA GLU A 757 42.13 44.57 19.48
C GLU A 757 42.02 46.10 19.53
N ALA A 758 41.33 46.64 20.54
CA ALA A 758 41.21 48.08 20.74
C ALA A 758 42.57 48.75 20.98
N ALA A 759 43.43 48.15 21.80
CA ALA A 759 44.79 48.64 22.05
C ALA A 759 45.67 48.56 20.78
N ALA A 760 45.56 47.48 20.00
CA ALA A 760 46.27 47.33 18.73
C ALA A 760 45.80 48.38 17.71
N LYS A 761 44.51 48.71 17.69
CA LYS A 761 43.94 49.76 16.86
C LYS A 761 44.47 51.14 17.25
N GLU A 762 44.48 51.46 18.55
CA GLU A 762 45.03 52.71 19.06
C GLU A 762 46.52 52.85 18.70
N TYR A 763 47.28 51.75 18.74
CA TYR A 763 48.68 51.72 18.32
C TYR A 763 48.85 51.95 16.81
N VAL A 764 48.02 51.33 15.96
CA VAL A 764 47.99 51.57 14.52
C VAL A 764 47.66 53.03 14.21
N ASP A 765 46.66 53.60 14.88
CA ASP A 765 46.25 54.99 14.71
C ASP A 765 47.37 55.97 15.14
N ALA A 766 48.03 55.68 16.27
CA ALA A 766 49.18 56.46 16.75
C ALA A 766 50.37 56.43 15.76
N LEU A 767 50.74 55.25 15.25
CA LEU A 767 51.79 55.10 14.24
C LEU A 767 51.44 55.79 12.92
N SER A 768 50.19 55.65 12.47
CA SER A 768 49.71 56.27 11.24
C SER A 768 49.75 57.80 11.34
N ASN A 769 49.29 58.37 12.46
CA ASN A 769 49.32 59.82 12.70
C ASN A 769 50.76 60.35 12.83
N GLY A 770 51.64 59.60 13.50
CA GLY A 770 53.06 59.95 13.62
C GLY A 770 53.79 60.02 12.27
N LEU A 771 53.50 59.09 11.36
CA LEU A 771 54.07 59.07 10.01
C LEU A 771 53.57 60.21 9.12
N ILE A 772 52.30 60.58 9.24
CA ILE A 772 51.70 61.73 8.53
C ILE A 772 52.37 63.04 8.97
N ASP A 773 52.62 63.20 10.26
CA ASP A 773 53.26 64.38 10.85
C ASP A 773 54.78 64.46 10.57
N GLY A 774 55.46 63.33 10.41
CA GLY A 774 56.92 63.24 10.34
C GLY A 774 57.54 64.01 9.17
N ALA A 775 56.93 63.94 7.98
CA ALA A 775 57.42 64.66 6.79
C ALA A 775 57.32 66.20 6.94
N GLY A 776 56.27 66.69 7.59
CA GLY A 776 56.08 68.12 7.88
C GLY A 776 57.02 68.64 8.97
N LYS A 777 57.22 67.87 10.04
CA LYS A 777 58.13 68.20 11.16
C LYS A 777 59.59 68.24 10.71
N ARG A 778 60.01 67.39 9.77
CA ARG A 778 61.37 67.37 9.22
C ARG A 778 61.72 68.66 8.47
N ILE A 779 60.85 69.06 7.54
CA ILE A 779 61.01 70.30 6.77
C ILE A 779 60.88 71.54 7.67
N GLY A 780 59.91 71.53 8.59
CA GLY A 780 59.70 72.62 9.55
C GLY A 780 60.87 72.78 10.53
N GLY A 781 61.38 71.68 11.09
CA GLY A 781 62.50 71.64 12.02
C GLY A 781 63.82 72.07 11.39
N LEU A 782 64.14 71.57 10.18
CA LEU A 782 65.31 72.02 9.43
C LEU A 782 65.26 73.52 9.09
N ARG A 783 64.09 74.04 8.70
CA ARG A 783 63.89 75.48 8.44
C ARG A 783 64.02 76.32 9.70
N ALA A 784 63.46 75.87 10.83
CA ALA A 784 63.55 76.55 12.11
C ALA A 784 64.99 76.56 12.65
N GLY A 785 65.70 75.43 12.56
CA GLY A 785 67.12 75.33 12.92
C GLY A 785 68.00 76.23 12.06
N LEU A 786 67.75 76.29 10.74
CA LEU A 786 68.45 77.19 9.82
C LEU A 786 68.21 78.67 10.16
N ALA A 787 66.98 79.04 10.52
CA ALA A 787 66.63 80.39 10.96
C ALA A 787 67.32 80.75 12.30
N ALA A 788 67.33 79.83 13.27
CA ALA A 788 67.96 80.01 14.58
C ALA A 788 69.49 80.19 14.51
N ILE A 789 70.15 79.48 13.59
CA ILE A 789 71.59 79.65 13.30
C ILE A 789 71.89 81.07 12.80
N GLY A 790 70.97 81.68 12.04
CA GLY A 790 71.10 83.05 11.55
C GLY A 790 70.95 84.12 12.63
N THR A 791 70.23 83.82 13.72
CA THR A 791 69.98 84.76 14.83
C THR A 791 70.94 84.59 16.01
N GLU A 792 71.54 83.41 16.21
CA GLU A 792 72.46 83.11 17.32
C GLU A 792 73.79 82.49 16.84
N PRO A 793 74.72 83.29 16.27
CA PRO A 793 75.90 82.78 15.58
C PRO A 793 76.93 82.09 16.50
N LEU A 794 76.98 82.49 17.77
CA LEU A 794 77.91 81.93 18.76
C LEU A 794 77.54 80.49 19.16
N GLU A 795 76.28 80.08 18.98
CA GLU A 795 75.77 78.73 19.30
C GLU A 795 75.46 77.88 18.05
N ALA A 796 75.74 78.41 16.85
CA ALA A 796 75.39 77.81 15.57
C ALA A 796 75.78 76.33 15.44
N ARG A 797 76.95 75.94 15.96
CA ARG A 797 77.42 74.54 15.92
C ARG A 797 76.58 73.62 16.79
N ALA A 798 76.17 74.06 17.98
CA ALA A 798 75.32 73.28 18.87
C ALA A 798 73.90 73.15 18.31
N ILE A 799 73.34 74.25 17.77
CA ILE A 799 72.02 74.26 17.12
C ILE A 799 72.00 73.35 15.89
N ALA A 800 73.01 73.43 15.02
CA ALA A 800 73.12 72.58 13.83
C ALA A 800 73.24 71.10 14.20
N THR A 801 74.06 70.76 15.22
CA THR A 801 74.23 69.38 15.68
C THR A 801 72.92 68.80 16.22
N ARG A 802 72.18 69.57 17.04
CA ARG A 802 70.88 69.17 17.56
C ARG A 802 69.83 69.01 16.44
N THR A 803 69.76 69.98 15.53
CA THR A 803 68.80 69.97 14.41
C THR A 803 69.04 68.78 13.47
N LEU A 804 70.30 68.46 13.17
CA LEU A 804 70.64 67.29 12.35
C LEU A 804 70.36 65.97 13.08
N ALA A 805 70.62 65.89 14.39
CA ALA A 805 70.27 64.71 15.18
C ALA A 805 68.74 64.48 15.23
N GLU A 806 67.95 65.55 15.31
CA GLU A 806 66.48 65.49 15.22
C GLU A 806 66.00 65.10 13.81
N ASP A 807 66.68 65.57 12.75
CA ASP A 807 66.42 65.17 11.35
C ASP A 807 66.73 63.68 11.11
N ASP A 808 67.88 63.21 11.59
CA ASP A 808 68.31 61.81 11.47
C ASP A 808 67.36 60.88 12.23
N ALA A 809 66.90 61.27 13.42
CA ALA A 809 65.88 60.52 14.17
C ALA A 809 64.54 60.47 13.41
N ALA A 810 64.09 61.58 12.82
CA ALA A 810 62.88 61.63 12.00
C ALA A 810 63.01 60.80 10.71
N LYS A 811 64.20 60.76 10.11
CA LYS A 811 64.50 59.93 8.93
C LYS A 811 64.38 58.43 9.25
N VAL A 812 64.95 57.99 10.38
CA VAL A 812 64.81 56.59 10.84
C VAL A 812 63.34 56.21 11.06
N GLU A 813 62.53 57.12 11.61
CA GLU A 813 61.10 56.89 11.80
C GLU A 813 60.33 56.76 10.47
N ILE A 814 60.67 57.56 9.45
CA ILE A 814 60.07 57.47 8.10
C ILE A 814 60.50 56.19 7.36
N GLU A 815 61.74 55.74 7.54
CA GLU A 815 62.27 54.54 6.88
C GLU A 815 61.74 53.25 7.53
N THR A 816 61.61 53.22 8.86
CA THR A 816 61.22 52.00 9.60
C THR A 816 59.73 51.95 9.97
N GLY A 817 59.05 53.09 10.01
CA GLY A 817 57.66 53.21 10.42
C GLY A 817 56.65 52.54 9.48
N PRO A 818 56.78 52.58 8.14
CA PRO A 818 55.88 51.86 7.23
C PRO A 818 55.85 50.35 7.48
N THR A 819 57.02 49.75 7.76
CA THR A 819 57.13 48.33 8.10
C THR A 819 56.50 48.02 9.45
N ARG A 820 56.74 48.85 10.48
CA ARG A 820 56.08 48.71 11.79
C ARG A 820 54.56 48.88 11.70
N LEU A 821 54.07 49.83 10.89
CA LEU A 821 52.65 50.04 10.64
C LEU A 821 52.02 48.85 9.89
N ALA A 822 52.72 48.27 8.91
CA ALA A 822 52.26 47.07 8.21
C ALA A 822 52.14 45.87 9.17
N THR A 823 53.13 45.65 10.04
CA THR A 823 53.08 44.62 11.09
C THR A 823 51.94 44.86 12.08
N ALA A 824 51.76 46.09 12.56
CA ALA A 824 50.69 46.44 13.49
C ALA A 824 49.28 46.28 12.85
N ARG A 825 49.13 46.61 11.56
CA ARG A 825 47.90 46.38 10.80
C ARG A 825 47.58 44.89 10.63
N ALA A 826 48.60 44.06 10.40
CA ALA A 826 48.43 42.61 10.34
C ALA A 826 47.98 42.05 11.70
N GLN A 827 48.60 42.48 12.80
CA GLN A 827 48.20 42.09 14.16
C GLN A 827 46.77 42.53 14.51
N LEU A 828 46.37 43.74 14.09
CA LEU A 828 44.99 44.22 14.25
C LEU A 828 43.99 43.37 13.46
N ALA A 829 44.32 43.00 12.21
CA ALA A 829 43.47 42.14 11.39
C ALA A 829 43.32 40.74 11.99
N ASP A 830 44.40 40.15 12.50
CA ASP A 830 44.40 38.85 13.17
C ASP A 830 43.55 38.89 14.46
N GLY A 831 43.72 39.93 15.28
CA GLY A 831 42.92 40.17 16.49
C GLY A 831 41.43 40.33 16.19
N ALA A 832 41.09 41.11 15.15
CA ALA A 832 39.70 41.28 14.70
C ALA A 832 39.09 39.96 14.18
N GLN A 833 39.87 39.14 13.48
CA GLN A 833 39.43 37.83 13.01
C GLN A 833 39.19 36.86 14.18
N LEU A 834 40.08 36.84 15.17
CA LEU A 834 39.94 36.02 16.38
C LEU A 834 38.72 36.43 17.20
N LEU A 835 38.50 37.74 17.39
CA LEU A 835 37.33 38.28 18.09
C LEU A 835 36.03 37.90 17.39
N ARG A 836 36.00 37.96 16.06
CA ARG A 836 34.84 37.54 15.26
C ARG A 836 34.52 36.05 15.47
N ARG A 837 35.52 35.17 15.40
CA ARG A 837 35.34 33.72 15.64
C ARG A 837 34.81 33.44 17.04
N LYS A 838 35.39 34.05 18.08
CA LYS A 838 34.92 33.88 19.46
C LYS A 838 33.47 34.37 19.66
N ARG A 839 33.06 35.44 18.97
CA ARG A 839 31.67 35.93 18.98
C ARG A 839 30.71 34.96 18.28
N GLU A 840 31.12 34.37 17.16
CA GLU A 840 30.34 33.33 16.47
C GLU A 840 30.20 32.07 17.36
N ASP A 841 31.27 31.67 18.05
CA ASP A 841 31.24 30.57 19.04
C ASP A 841 30.32 30.90 20.22
N LEU A 842 30.30 32.15 20.71
CA LEU A 842 29.43 32.58 21.80
C LEU A 842 27.95 32.40 21.45
N VAL A 843 27.53 32.83 20.27
CA VAL A 843 26.14 32.67 19.80
C VAL A 843 25.75 31.19 19.77
N HIS A 844 26.68 30.31 19.34
CA HIS A 844 26.45 28.88 19.31
C HIS A 844 26.32 28.27 20.72
N VAL A 845 27.26 28.59 21.62
CA VAL A 845 27.29 28.09 23.01
C VAL A 845 26.11 28.63 23.83
N GLU A 846 25.72 29.89 23.66
CA GLU A 846 24.56 30.50 24.33
C GLU A 846 23.25 29.80 23.96
N ARG A 847 23.06 29.49 22.68
CA ARG A 847 21.88 28.76 22.20
C ARG A 847 21.77 27.36 22.82
N ILE A 848 22.90 26.67 22.98
CA ILE A 848 22.92 25.34 23.59
C ILE A 848 22.71 25.44 25.10
N ALA A 849 23.39 26.37 25.77
CA ALA A 849 23.27 26.60 27.22
C ALA A 849 21.85 27.04 27.64
N ALA A 850 21.11 27.75 26.77
CA ALA A 850 19.72 28.15 27.02
C ALA A 850 18.77 26.96 27.26
N ARG A 851 19.13 25.76 26.82
CA ARG A 851 18.35 24.53 27.00
C ARG A 851 18.55 23.86 28.38
N ALA A 852 19.38 24.43 29.26
CA ALA A 852 19.62 23.87 30.60
C ALA A 852 18.34 23.69 31.42
N GLY A 853 17.39 24.63 31.32
CA GLY A 853 16.08 24.52 31.98
C GLY A 853 15.23 23.37 31.45
N GLU A 854 15.35 23.04 30.16
CA GLU A 854 14.65 21.90 29.53
C GLU A 854 15.20 20.56 30.06
N ILE A 855 16.51 20.47 30.28
CA ILE A 855 17.17 19.28 30.84
C ILE A 855 16.73 19.03 32.28
N GLU A 856 16.68 20.06 33.13
CA GLU A 856 16.19 19.93 34.51
C GLU A 856 14.70 19.53 34.55
N ALA A 857 13.87 20.13 33.69
CA ALA A 857 12.46 19.76 33.58
C ALA A 857 12.28 18.30 33.10
N ALA A 858 13.07 17.86 32.13
CA ALA A 858 13.06 16.47 31.66
C ALA A 858 13.50 15.48 32.74
N ARG A 859 14.51 15.84 33.57
CA ARG A 859 14.96 14.99 34.68
C ARG A 859 13.88 14.82 35.74
N ALA A 860 13.21 15.92 36.12
CA ALA A 860 12.08 15.88 37.06
C ALA A 860 10.91 15.05 36.51
N ALA A 861 10.55 15.27 35.24
CA ALA A 861 9.47 14.51 34.58
C ALA A 861 9.77 13.00 34.50
N LYS A 862 11.03 12.62 34.24
CA LYS A 862 11.47 11.22 34.24
C LYS A 862 11.33 10.58 35.62
N ALA A 863 11.73 11.28 36.68
CA ALA A 863 11.64 10.78 38.05
C ALA A 863 10.17 10.51 38.45
N THR A 864 9.27 11.48 38.20
CA THR A 864 7.84 11.31 38.46
C THR A 864 7.24 10.16 37.65
N ALA A 865 7.54 10.07 36.36
CA ALA A 865 7.04 8.99 35.52
C ALA A 865 7.58 7.60 35.94
N ALA A 866 8.80 7.52 36.47
CA ALA A 866 9.36 6.28 37.00
C ALA A 866 8.65 5.79 38.28
N GLU A 867 8.29 6.70 39.19
CA GLU A 867 7.49 6.36 40.39
C GLU A 867 6.07 5.89 40.03
N GLU A 868 5.44 6.57 39.07
CA GLU A 868 4.12 6.18 38.56
C GLU A 868 4.16 4.82 37.85
N LEU A 869 5.22 4.55 37.08
CA LEU A 869 5.44 3.26 36.43
C LEU A 869 5.55 2.14 37.47
N ALA A 870 6.40 2.31 38.49
CA ALA A 870 6.59 1.31 39.54
C ALA A 870 5.28 1.01 40.28
N THR A 871 4.50 2.04 40.57
CA THR A 871 3.18 1.91 41.22
C THR A 871 2.19 1.14 40.36
N ALA A 872 2.12 1.48 39.07
CA ALA A 872 1.21 0.84 38.12
C ALA A 872 1.60 -0.63 37.84
N GLU A 873 2.89 -0.94 37.73
CA GLU A 873 3.39 -2.30 37.56
C GLU A 873 3.12 -3.17 38.78
N HIS A 874 3.29 -2.61 39.99
CA HIS A 874 2.94 -3.31 41.22
C HIS A 874 1.44 -3.62 41.29
N SER A 875 0.58 -2.64 40.98
CA SER A 875 -0.88 -2.85 40.94
C SER A 875 -1.30 -3.86 39.86
N ALA A 876 -0.67 -3.84 38.69
CA ALA A 876 -0.93 -4.82 37.65
C ALA A 876 -0.53 -6.24 38.11
N THR A 877 0.63 -6.40 38.73
CA THR A 877 1.09 -7.69 39.25
C THR A 877 0.12 -8.24 40.31
N GLN A 878 -0.28 -7.41 41.28
CA GLN A 878 -1.25 -7.81 42.32
C GLN A 878 -2.59 -8.28 41.72
N HIS A 879 -3.13 -7.57 40.72
CA HIS A 879 -4.39 -7.95 40.09
C HIS A 879 -4.26 -9.16 39.17
N GLU A 880 -3.08 -9.42 38.62
CA GLU A 880 -2.78 -10.64 37.87
C GLU A 880 -2.75 -11.88 38.77
N GLU A 881 -2.16 -11.76 39.96
CA GLU A 881 -2.16 -12.82 40.99
C GLU A 881 -3.59 -13.15 41.45
N ILE A 882 -4.39 -12.13 41.81
CA ILE A 882 -5.80 -12.32 42.21
C ILE A 882 -6.60 -12.98 41.08
N LYS A 883 -6.38 -12.58 39.82
CA LYS A 883 -7.03 -13.21 38.66
C LYS A 883 -6.65 -14.69 38.54
N ALA A 884 -5.38 -15.03 38.77
CA ALA A 884 -4.89 -16.41 38.72
C ALA A 884 -5.49 -17.28 39.84
N GLU A 885 -5.79 -16.71 41.01
CA GLU A 885 -6.43 -17.41 42.14
C GLU A 885 -7.92 -17.70 41.92
N LEU A 886 -8.64 -16.87 41.15
CA LEU A 886 -10.08 -17.03 40.92
C LEU A 886 -10.42 -18.13 39.89
N GLU A 887 -9.53 -18.42 38.94
CA GLU A 887 -9.74 -19.45 37.91
C GLU A 887 -9.86 -20.89 38.47
N PRO A 888 -8.97 -21.38 39.36
CA PRO A 888 -9.12 -22.72 39.94
C PRO A 888 -10.38 -22.84 40.82
N GLN A 889 -10.78 -21.78 41.51
CA GLN A 889 -12.02 -21.76 42.31
C GLN A 889 -13.26 -21.89 41.44
N LYS A 890 -13.31 -21.15 40.33
CA LYS A 890 -14.39 -21.27 39.33
C LYS A 890 -14.45 -22.68 38.74
N LYS A 891 -13.29 -23.25 38.41
CA LYS A 891 -13.22 -24.60 37.84
C LYS A 891 -13.76 -25.65 38.80
N ALA A 892 -13.36 -25.61 40.07
CA ALA A 892 -13.84 -26.54 41.10
C ALA A 892 -15.38 -26.50 41.23
N LEU A 893 -15.98 -25.31 41.26
CA LEU A 893 -17.45 -25.15 41.33
C LEU A 893 -18.15 -25.59 40.04
N ALA A 894 -17.52 -25.40 38.87
CA ALA A 894 -18.07 -25.87 37.59
C ALA A 894 -18.08 -27.40 37.50
N ASP A 895 -17.03 -28.05 38.02
CA ASP A 895 -16.94 -29.51 38.10
C ASP A 895 -18.01 -30.06 39.08
N GLU A 896 -18.19 -29.42 40.24
CA GLU A 896 -19.25 -29.75 41.21
C GLU A 896 -20.66 -29.56 40.62
N LEU A 897 -20.88 -28.47 39.86
CA LEU A 897 -22.14 -28.23 39.16
C LEU A 897 -22.43 -29.31 38.11
N ALA A 898 -21.41 -29.78 37.39
CA ALA A 898 -21.55 -30.85 36.41
C ALA A 898 -21.95 -32.18 37.08
N GLU A 899 -21.33 -32.51 38.22
CA GLU A 899 -21.68 -33.69 39.02
C GLU A 899 -23.14 -33.63 39.49
N LYS A 900 -23.59 -32.51 40.06
CA LYS A 900 -24.97 -32.36 40.53
C LYS A 900 -26.00 -32.41 39.39
N ASN A 901 -25.69 -31.83 38.22
CA ASN A 901 -26.53 -31.95 37.04
C ASN A 901 -26.63 -33.40 36.52
N PHE A 902 -25.54 -34.16 36.59
CA PHE A 902 -25.55 -35.58 36.24
C PHE A 902 -26.45 -36.39 37.19
N VAL A 903 -26.35 -36.16 38.51
CA VAL A 903 -27.25 -36.79 39.51
C VAL A 903 -28.72 -36.45 39.23
N ARG A 904 -29.04 -35.19 38.96
CA ARG A 904 -30.39 -34.73 38.61
C ARG A 904 -30.94 -35.41 37.36
N SER A 905 -30.10 -35.59 36.34
CA SER A 905 -30.45 -36.34 35.12
C SER A 905 -30.70 -37.82 35.40
N GLY A 906 -29.95 -38.42 36.33
CA GLY A 906 -30.18 -39.78 36.82
C GLY A 906 -31.57 -39.94 37.43
N TYR A 907 -31.97 -39.03 38.32
CA TYR A 907 -33.33 -39.04 38.91
C TYR A 907 -34.44 -38.86 37.87
N ALA A 908 -34.24 -37.97 36.88
CA ALA A 908 -35.21 -37.80 35.78
C ALA A 908 -35.39 -39.09 34.96
N THR A 909 -34.30 -39.81 34.71
CA THR A 909 -34.32 -41.09 33.99
C THR A 909 -35.02 -42.19 34.80
N GLU A 910 -34.74 -42.27 36.11
CA GLU A 910 -35.39 -43.24 37.02
C GLU A 910 -36.90 -42.98 37.12
N ILE A 911 -37.33 -41.71 37.22
CA ILE A 911 -38.74 -41.33 37.16
C ILE A 911 -39.38 -41.76 35.83
N GLY A 912 -38.67 -41.60 34.71
CA GLY A 912 -39.13 -42.04 33.38
C GLY A 912 -39.36 -43.55 33.32
N GLY A 913 -38.43 -44.34 33.86
CA GLY A 913 -38.53 -45.81 33.92
C GLY A 913 -39.67 -46.33 34.80
N LEU A 914 -39.99 -45.63 35.89
CA LEU A 914 -41.07 -46.02 36.82
C LEU A 914 -42.45 -45.50 36.40
N ALA A 915 -42.53 -44.61 35.40
CA ALA A 915 -43.75 -43.88 35.06
C ALA A 915 -44.92 -44.78 34.62
N VAL A 916 -44.66 -45.88 33.92
CA VAL A 916 -45.70 -46.80 33.43
C VAL A 916 -46.36 -47.55 34.59
N ASP A 917 -45.56 -48.08 35.51
CA ASP A 917 -46.05 -48.83 36.67
C ASP A 917 -46.70 -47.90 37.70
N ALA A 918 -46.13 -46.71 37.96
CA ALA A 918 -46.71 -45.72 38.88
C ALA A 918 -48.09 -45.21 38.43
N ARG A 919 -48.35 -45.10 37.12
CA ARG A 919 -49.67 -44.72 36.56
C ARG A 919 -50.77 -45.75 36.84
N ARG A 920 -50.41 -47.01 37.14
CA ARG A 920 -51.36 -48.09 37.42
C ARG A 920 -51.83 -48.11 38.88
N ALA A 921 -51.20 -47.34 39.78
CA ALA A 921 -51.50 -47.33 41.21
C ALA A 921 -52.97 -46.98 41.57
N PRO A 922 -53.65 -45.99 40.95
CA PRO A 922 -55.05 -45.67 41.27
C PRO A 922 -56.04 -46.80 40.93
N HIS A 923 -55.67 -47.68 39.99
CA HIS A 923 -56.49 -48.81 39.58
C HIS A 923 -56.37 -50.01 40.53
N LEU A 924 -55.30 -50.09 41.33
CA LEU A 924 -55.06 -51.15 42.31
C LEU A 924 -55.93 -51.00 43.57
N GLU A 925 -56.17 -49.78 44.04
CA GLU A 925 -56.91 -49.50 45.30
C GLU A 925 -58.36 -50.00 45.30
N ASN A 926 -58.98 -50.09 44.12
CA ASN A 926 -60.38 -50.52 43.97
C ASN A 926 -60.53 -51.96 43.43
N ALA A 927 -59.43 -52.65 43.10
CA ALA A 927 -59.47 -53.96 42.43
C ALA A 927 -60.08 -55.05 43.33
N THR A 928 -59.73 -55.07 44.63
CA THR A 928 -60.24 -56.05 45.59
C THR A 928 -61.72 -55.85 45.92
N ALA A 929 -62.16 -54.59 46.07
CA ALA A 929 -63.56 -54.25 46.32
C ALA A 929 -64.46 -54.61 45.12
N ARG A 930 -63.98 -54.37 43.89
CA ARG A 930 -64.69 -54.74 42.65
C ARG A 930 -64.80 -56.25 42.45
N LEU A 931 -63.79 -57.03 42.87
CA LEU A 931 -63.84 -58.50 42.81
C LEU A 931 -64.87 -59.07 43.79
N ALA A 932 -64.98 -58.51 45.00
CA ALA A 932 -65.98 -58.93 46.01
C ALA A 932 -67.43 -58.61 45.60
N GLU A 933 -67.64 -57.60 44.75
CA GLU A 933 -68.96 -57.23 44.21
C GLU A 933 -69.41 -58.14 43.05
N ILE A 934 -68.47 -58.59 42.21
CA ILE A 934 -68.75 -59.37 40.99
C ILE A 934 -68.98 -60.86 41.29
N GLU A 935 -68.33 -61.43 42.31
CA GLU A 935 -68.42 -62.86 42.65
C GLU A 935 -69.85 -63.38 42.97
N PRO A 936 -70.66 -62.71 43.82
CA PRO A 936 -72.01 -63.19 44.12
C PRO A 936 -72.99 -63.06 42.93
N GLN A 937 -72.74 -62.15 41.98
CA GLN A 937 -73.57 -61.97 40.77
C GLN A 937 -73.37 -63.13 39.78
N ILE A 938 -72.13 -63.61 39.65
CA ILE A 938 -71.79 -64.78 38.83
C ILE A 938 -72.43 -66.06 39.40
N ALA A 939 -72.38 -66.25 40.72
CA ALA A 939 -72.96 -67.43 41.36
C ALA A 939 -74.49 -67.52 41.18
N LYS A 940 -75.19 -66.37 41.21
CA LYS A 940 -76.65 -66.30 41.00
C LYS A 940 -77.05 -66.69 39.57
N LEU A 941 -76.36 -66.16 38.56
CA LEU A 941 -76.65 -66.44 37.15
C LEU A 941 -76.27 -67.87 36.72
N GLN A 942 -75.36 -68.53 37.45
CA GLN A 942 -75.02 -69.94 37.23
C GLN A 942 -76.12 -70.92 37.65
N VAL A 943 -76.90 -70.59 38.69
CA VAL A 943 -78.05 -71.40 39.13
C VAL A 943 -79.20 -71.32 38.12
N GLU A 944 -79.52 -70.11 37.63
CA GLU A 944 -80.56 -69.89 36.62
C GLU A 944 -80.22 -70.59 35.28
N LYS A 945 -78.93 -70.67 34.92
CA LYS A 945 -78.45 -71.43 33.76
C LYS A 945 -78.73 -72.94 33.89
N LEU A 946 -78.50 -73.53 35.07
CA LEU A 946 -78.69 -74.98 35.31
C LEU A 946 -80.17 -75.39 35.25
N GLU A 947 -81.08 -74.52 35.69
CA GLU A 947 -82.53 -74.76 35.65
C GLU A 947 -83.09 -74.70 34.23
N LEU A 948 -82.58 -73.77 33.41
CA LEU A 948 -82.96 -73.62 32.00
C LEU A 948 -82.38 -74.72 31.09
N GLU A 949 -81.29 -75.37 31.51
CA GLU A 949 -80.64 -76.49 30.78
C GLU A 949 -81.32 -77.86 31.00
N ALA A 950 -82.24 -77.98 31.95
CA ALA A 950 -82.92 -79.25 32.30
C ALA A 950 -84.16 -79.59 31.44
N ILE A 951 -84.54 -78.73 30.49
CA ILE A 951 -85.72 -78.93 29.61
C ILE A 951 -85.30 -79.77 28.39
N PRO A 952 -85.90 -80.95 28.13
CA PRO A 952 -85.46 -81.84 27.05
C PRO A 952 -85.65 -81.21 25.65
N ALA A 953 -84.64 -81.42 24.81
CA ALA A 953 -84.60 -80.96 23.42
C ALA A 953 -85.72 -81.59 22.59
N VAL A 954 -86.52 -80.75 21.93
CA VAL A 954 -87.23 -81.16 20.71
C VAL A 954 -86.32 -80.76 19.56
N ASP A 955 -86.09 -81.65 18.60
CA ASP A 955 -85.26 -81.34 17.44
C ASP A 955 -86.04 -80.41 16.52
N VAL A 956 -85.77 -79.12 16.70
CA VAL A 956 -86.49 -78.04 16.08
C VAL A 956 -85.42 -77.09 15.56
N ALA A 957 -85.11 -77.22 14.26
CA ALA A 957 -84.12 -76.42 13.54
C ALA A 957 -84.59 -74.96 13.45
N THR A 958 -84.56 -74.26 14.58
CA THR A 958 -85.15 -72.93 14.72
C THR A 958 -84.09 -71.88 14.55
N ASP A 959 -84.31 -71.02 13.55
CA ASP A 959 -83.69 -69.71 13.39
C ASP A 959 -82.25 -69.67 12.85
N HIS A 960 -81.91 -70.61 11.95
CA HIS A 960 -80.71 -70.46 11.13
C HIS A 960 -80.77 -69.17 10.28
N VAL A 961 -81.97 -68.69 9.92
CA VAL A 961 -82.16 -67.53 9.04
C VAL A 961 -81.84 -66.22 9.75
N ALA A 962 -82.46 -65.91 10.90
CA ALA A 962 -82.18 -64.63 11.58
C ALA A 962 -80.74 -64.56 12.12
N GLN A 963 -80.16 -65.69 12.52
CA GLN A 963 -78.75 -65.76 12.91
C GLN A 963 -77.81 -65.54 11.72
N ALA A 964 -78.11 -66.14 10.57
CA ALA A 964 -77.33 -65.90 9.35
C ALA A 964 -77.53 -64.48 8.81
N GLU A 965 -78.72 -63.88 8.92
CA GLU A 965 -78.98 -62.46 8.58
C GLU A 965 -78.21 -61.50 9.50
N THR A 966 -78.23 -61.75 10.82
CA THR A 966 -77.47 -60.96 11.80
C THR A 966 -75.96 -61.08 11.57
N ARG A 967 -75.48 -62.27 11.19
CA ARG A 967 -74.08 -62.52 10.86
C ARG A 967 -73.67 -61.83 9.55
N VAL A 968 -74.50 -61.88 8.50
CA VAL A 968 -74.29 -61.09 7.27
C VAL A 968 -74.24 -59.60 7.58
N ALA A 969 -75.17 -59.08 8.41
CA ALA A 969 -75.18 -57.68 8.81
C ALA A 969 -73.91 -57.28 9.60
N ALA A 970 -73.46 -58.12 10.54
CA ALA A 970 -72.22 -57.89 11.29
C ALA A 970 -70.96 -57.94 10.40
N CYS A 971 -70.89 -58.91 9.48
CA CYS A 971 -69.79 -59.01 8.51
C CYS A 971 -69.78 -57.81 7.54
N ARG A 972 -70.95 -57.34 7.08
CA ARG A 972 -71.06 -56.13 6.25
C ARG A 972 -70.62 -54.88 7.01
N ALA A 973 -71.04 -54.73 8.27
CA ALA A 973 -70.60 -53.62 9.13
C ALA A 973 -69.10 -53.65 9.43
N ARG A 974 -68.50 -54.85 9.60
CA ARG A 974 -67.04 -55.01 9.71
C ARG A 974 -66.34 -54.60 8.41
N ARG A 975 -66.81 -55.09 7.26
CA ARG A 975 -66.25 -54.72 5.94
C ARG A 975 -66.31 -53.21 5.70
N GLU A 976 -67.43 -52.56 6.00
CA GLU A 976 -67.59 -51.11 5.83
C GLU A 976 -66.61 -50.33 6.72
N ARG A 977 -66.43 -50.76 7.97
CA ARG A 977 -65.41 -50.19 8.87
C ARG A 977 -63.99 -50.40 8.34
N SER A 978 -63.64 -51.62 7.96
CA SER A 978 -62.31 -51.94 7.40
C SER A 978 -62.05 -51.22 6.07
N MET A 979 -63.09 -50.93 5.28
CA MET A 979 -62.97 -50.15 4.05
C MET A 979 -62.64 -48.68 4.34
N LEU A 980 -63.32 -48.08 5.32
CA LEU A 980 -63.04 -46.73 5.78
C LEU A 980 -61.64 -46.63 6.43
N GLU A 981 -61.24 -47.63 7.20
CA GLU A 981 -59.90 -47.72 7.81
C GLU A 981 -58.79 -47.86 6.76
N ALA A 982 -58.97 -48.70 5.73
CA ALA A 982 -58.03 -48.83 4.62
C ALA A 982 -57.93 -47.54 3.78
N GLU A 983 -59.05 -46.89 3.47
CA GLU A 983 -59.06 -45.60 2.75
C GLU A 983 -58.36 -44.50 3.56
N GLN A 984 -58.59 -44.46 4.88
CA GLN A 984 -57.93 -43.53 5.79
C GLN A 984 -56.43 -43.81 5.92
N ALA A 985 -56.01 -45.07 6.03
CA ALA A 985 -54.61 -45.48 6.07
C ALA A 985 -53.87 -45.06 4.80
N LYS A 986 -54.48 -45.27 3.63
CA LYS A 986 -53.91 -44.85 2.34
C LYS A 986 -53.77 -43.32 2.24
N LYS A 987 -54.82 -42.56 2.58
CA LYS A 987 -54.75 -41.08 2.61
C LYS A 987 -53.66 -40.57 3.54
N THR A 988 -53.53 -41.14 4.74
CA THR A 988 -52.52 -40.75 5.71
C THR A 988 -51.10 -41.14 5.25
N ALA A 989 -50.92 -42.29 4.58
CA ALA A 989 -49.64 -42.70 4.01
C ALA A 989 -49.19 -41.77 2.86
N ASP A 990 -50.11 -41.43 1.94
CA ASP A 990 -49.84 -40.47 0.86
C ASP A 990 -49.49 -39.08 1.43
N GLU A 991 -50.20 -38.63 2.48
CA GLU A 991 -49.91 -37.36 3.15
C GLU A 991 -48.56 -37.40 3.88
N ARG A 992 -48.21 -38.50 4.55
CA ARG A 992 -46.88 -38.67 5.17
C ARG A 992 -45.79 -38.63 4.12
N ALA A 993 -45.92 -39.36 3.01
CA ALA A 993 -44.93 -39.38 1.94
C ALA A 993 -44.72 -37.98 1.35
N LYS A 994 -45.81 -37.22 1.14
CA LYS A 994 -45.75 -35.83 0.68
C LYS A 994 -45.01 -34.93 1.68
N VAL A 995 -45.37 -34.98 2.96
CA VAL A 995 -44.72 -34.16 4.00
C VAL A 995 -43.25 -34.55 4.19
N THR A 996 -42.89 -35.83 4.03
CA THR A 996 -41.50 -36.29 4.06
C THR A 996 -40.68 -35.76 2.89
N ALA A 997 -41.23 -35.77 1.67
CA ALA A 997 -40.56 -35.17 0.51
C ALA A 997 -40.38 -33.64 0.69
N GLU A 998 -41.44 -32.93 1.11
CA GLU A 998 -41.37 -31.50 1.43
C GLU A 998 -40.34 -31.19 2.54
N LEU A 999 -40.21 -32.07 3.55
CA LEU A 999 -39.23 -31.91 4.61
C LEU A 999 -37.80 -32.07 4.09
N ALA A 1000 -37.54 -33.07 3.25
CA ALA A 1000 -36.23 -33.30 2.65
C ALA A 1000 -35.77 -32.09 1.81
N ASP A 1001 -36.67 -31.54 0.98
CA ASP A 1001 -36.37 -30.36 0.16
C ASP A 1001 -35.99 -29.13 1.02
N ILE A 1002 -36.71 -28.90 2.12
CA ILE A 1002 -36.41 -27.79 3.04
C ILE A 1002 -35.13 -28.06 3.85
N GLU A 1003 -34.82 -29.31 4.16
CA GLU A 1003 -33.56 -29.68 4.84
C GLU A 1003 -32.33 -29.44 3.94
N ASP A 1004 -32.44 -29.74 2.66
CA ASP A 1004 -31.43 -29.36 1.66
C ASP A 1004 -31.28 -27.84 1.58
N GLU A 1005 -32.38 -27.08 1.61
CA GLU A 1005 -32.36 -25.62 1.65
C GLU A 1005 -31.64 -25.07 2.91
N VAL A 1006 -31.85 -25.69 4.08
CA VAL A 1006 -31.11 -25.36 5.31
C VAL A 1006 -29.61 -25.61 5.13
N ALA A 1007 -29.23 -26.75 4.54
CA ALA A 1007 -27.83 -27.10 4.32
C ALA A 1007 -27.14 -26.16 3.32
N ASP A 1008 -27.83 -25.76 2.26
CA ASP A 1008 -27.28 -24.87 1.24
C ASP A 1008 -27.12 -23.43 1.74
N PHE A 1009 -28.10 -22.90 2.49
CA PHE A 1009 -27.93 -21.60 3.16
C PHE A 1009 -26.84 -21.62 4.24
N ALA A 1010 -26.65 -22.74 4.93
CA ALA A 1010 -25.55 -22.91 5.87
C ALA A 1010 -24.18 -22.90 5.17
N LEU A 1011 -24.06 -23.57 4.02
CA LEU A 1011 -22.85 -23.55 3.19
C LEU A 1011 -22.54 -22.14 2.69
N LEU A 1012 -23.54 -21.40 2.20
CA LEU A 1012 -23.36 -20.01 1.77
C LEU A 1012 -22.98 -19.09 2.94
N ALA A 1013 -23.61 -19.24 4.11
CA ALA A 1013 -23.32 -18.45 5.29
C ALA A 1013 -21.89 -18.67 5.83
N ASP A 1014 -21.38 -19.90 5.74
CA ASP A 1014 -19.99 -20.24 6.07
C ASP A 1014 -19.03 -19.67 5.02
N SER A 1015 -19.32 -19.91 3.73
CA SER A 1015 -18.48 -19.53 2.61
C SER A 1015 -18.34 -18.01 2.46
N LEU A 1016 -19.39 -17.24 2.73
CA LEU A 1016 -19.40 -15.77 2.60
C LEU A 1016 -18.94 -15.05 3.89
N GLY A 1017 -18.92 -15.75 5.02
CA GLY A 1017 -18.59 -15.17 6.32
C GLY A 1017 -17.11 -14.79 6.47
N LYS A 1018 -16.79 -14.19 7.63
CA LYS A 1018 -15.43 -13.73 8.00
C LYS A 1018 -14.35 -14.80 7.83
N ASP A 1019 -14.63 -16.05 8.21
CA ASP A 1019 -13.69 -17.15 8.14
C ASP A 1019 -13.72 -17.89 6.78
N GLY A 1020 -14.61 -17.48 5.88
CA GLY A 1020 -14.76 -18.00 4.53
C GLY A 1020 -13.95 -17.21 3.50
N LEU A 1021 -14.65 -16.75 2.47
CA LEU A 1021 -14.10 -16.09 1.29
C LEU A 1021 -13.39 -14.77 1.63
N GLN A 1022 -13.80 -14.06 2.70
CA GLN A 1022 -13.15 -12.80 3.10
C GLN A 1022 -11.69 -13.01 3.50
N THR A 1023 -11.42 -13.97 4.40
CA THR A 1023 -10.05 -14.28 4.85
C THR A 1023 -9.24 -14.90 3.70
N ALA A 1024 -9.84 -15.82 2.94
CA ALA A 1024 -9.17 -16.44 1.80
C ALA A 1024 -8.79 -15.43 0.70
N ALA A 1025 -9.63 -14.43 0.42
CA ALA A 1025 -9.34 -13.38 -0.55
C ALA A 1025 -8.20 -12.46 -0.10
N ILE A 1026 -8.13 -12.14 1.20
CA ILE A 1026 -7.01 -11.38 1.77
C ILE A 1026 -5.71 -12.19 1.65
N ASP A 1027 -5.71 -13.43 2.11
CA ASP A 1027 -4.53 -14.31 2.09
C ASP A 1027 -4.00 -14.54 0.67
N ALA A 1028 -4.90 -14.57 -0.31
CA ALA A 1028 -4.54 -14.69 -1.72
C ALA A 1028 -3.98 -13.37 -2.31
N ALA A 1029 -4.39 -12.21 -1.78
CA ALA A 1029 -4.01 -10.90 -2.31
C ALA A 1029 -2.71 -10.33 -1.72
N THR A 1030 -2.36 -10.65 -0.46
CA THR A 1030 -1.16 -10.09 0.18
C THR A 1030 0.18 -10.45 -0.50
N PRO A 1031 0.38 -11.66 -1.07
CA PRO A 1031 1.60 -11.97 -1.81
C PRO A 1031 1.73 -11.15 -3.10
N GLU A 1032 0.62 -10.95 -3.81
CA GLU A 1032 0.60 -10.12 -5.02
C GLU A 1032 0.85 -8.64 -4.69
N LEU A 1033 0.21 -8.13 -3.62
CA LEU A 1033 0.42 -6.76 -3.15
C LEU A 1033 1.90 -6.52 -2.77
N THR A 1034 2.52 -7.52 -2.13
CA THR A 1034 3.96 -7.51 -1.80
C THR A 1034 4.82 -7.46 -3.07
N ALA A 1035 4.53 -8.33 -4.04
CA ALA A 1035 5.28 -8.41 -5.29
C ALA A 1035 5.20 -7.10 -6.10
N LEU A 1036 4.01 -6.53 -6.26
CA LEU A 1036 3.81 -5.27 -6.98
C LEU A 1036 4.49 -4.09 -6.28
N SER A 1037 4.40 -4.03 -4.95
CA SER A 1037 5.07 -2.98 -4.16
C SER A 1037 6.59 -3.06 -4.32
N ASN A 1038 7.15 -4.28 -4.28
CA ASN A 1038 8.58 -4.50 -4.44
C ASN A 1038 9.07 -4.26 -5.87
N ASP A 1039 8.28 -4.57 -6.91
CA ASP A 1039 8.62 -4.21 -8.30
C ASP A 1039 8.87 -2.69 -8.41
N LEU A 1040 7.96 -1.89 -7.87
CA LEU A 1040 8.10 -0.43 -7.88
C LEU A 1040 9.29 0.07 -7.06
N LEU A 1041 9.50 -0.48 -5.87
CA LEU A 1041 10.63 -0.10 -5.01
C LEU A 1041 11.96 -0.43 -5.67
N HIS A 1042 12.14 -1.66 -6.17
CA HIS A 1042 13.39 -2.13 -6.75
C HIS A 1042 13.69 -1.45 -8.09
N SER A 1043 12.67 -1.22 -8.92
CA SER A 1043 12.82 -0.56 -10.22
C SER A 1043 13.21 0.91 -10.11
N CYS A 1044 12.72 1.63 -9.08
CA CYS A 1044 12.82 3.09 -9.04
C CYS A 1044 13.69 3.62 -7.90
N HIS A 1045 13.83 2.87 -6.81
CA HIS A 1045 14.61 3.25 -5.62
C HIS A 1045 15.73 2.24 -5.30
N GLY A 1046 15.92 1.23 -6.15
CA GLY A 1046 16.89 0.15 -5.96
C GLY A 1046 16.49 -0.82 -4.86
N SER A 1047 17.35 -1.79 -4.57
CA SER A 1047 17.05 -2.91 -3.68
C SER A 1047 17.18 -2.59 -2.18
N ARG A 1048 17.27 -1.30 -1.84
CA ARG A 1048 17.35 -0.85 -0.45
C ARG A 1048 16.16 -1.32 0.36
N PHE A 1049 14.96 -1.01 -0.13
CA PHE A 1049 13.72 -1.31 0.57
C PHE A 1049 13.04 -2.53 -0.06
N THR A 1050 12.72 -3.50 0.78
CA THR A 1050 11.87 -4.64 0.41
C THR A 1050 10.75 -4.77 1.42
N THR A 1051 9.51 -4.71 0.96
CA THR A 1051 8.32 -4.86 1.79
C THR A 1051 7.90 -6.33 1.86
N THR A 1052 7.29 -6.73 2.97
CA THR A 1052 6.59 -8.00 3.16
C THR A 1052 5.24 -7.70 3.80
N ILE A 1053 4.14 -8.03 3.13
CA ILE A 1053 2.79 -7.78 3.61
C ILE A 1053 2.13 -9.12 3.95
N SER A 1054 1.70 -9.27 5.20
CA SER A 1054 1.18 -10.53 5.75
C SER A 1054 -0.18 -10.35 6.41
N ALA A 1055 -1.08 -11.32 6.19
CA ALA A 1055 -2.47 -11.33 6.66
C ALA A 1055 -2.68 -12.02 8.04
N THR A 1056 -1.68 -12.76 8.50
CA THR A 1056 -1.72 -13.54 9.74
C THR A 1056 -0.50 -13.24 10.60
N ARG A 1057 -0.75 -13.05 11.90
CA ARG A 1057 0.27 -12.95 12.96
C ARG A 1057 -0.09 -13.91 14.09
N ALA A 1058 0.89 -14.62 14.64
CA ALA A 1058 0.71 -15.38 15.87
C ALA A 1058 0.44 -14.42 17.06
N SER A 1059 -0.52 -14.78 17.91
CA SER A 1059 -0.75 -14.09 19.19
C SER A 1059 0.50 -14.13 20.07
N ALA A 1060 0.62 -13.21 21.03
CA ALA A 1060 1.80 -13.12 21.90
C ALA A 1060 2.07 -14.40 22.73
N ASP A 1061 1.06 -15.26 22.88
CA ASP A 1061 1.13 -16.57 23.53
C ASP A 1061 1.24 -17.76 22.54
N GLY A 1062 1.29 -17.49 21.23
CA GLY A 1062 1.40 -18.49 20.16
C GLY A 1062 0.16 -19.38 19.95
N LYS A 1063 -0.94 -19.12 20.66
CA LYS A 1063 -2.12 -20.01 20.68
C LYS A 1063 -3.20 -19.67 19.64
N ARG A 1064 -3.20 -18.47 19.08
CA ARG A 1064 -4.20 -17.99 18.10
C ARG A 1064 -3.55 -17.24 16.96
N GLU A 1065 -4.06 -17.42 15.74
CA GLU A 1065 -3.77 -16.53 14.62
C GLU A 1065 -4.65 -15.29 14.73
N LEU A 1066 -4.03 -14.12 14.81
CA LEU A 1066 -4.69 -12.83 14.74
C LEU A 1066 -4.82 -12.44 13.27
N THR A 1067 -6.04 -12.17 12.81
CA THR A 1067 -6.29 -11.70 11.44
C THR A 1067 -6.11 -10.19 11.36
N GLY A 1068 -5.11 -9.72 10.61
CA GLY A 1068 -4.79 -8.29 10.43
C GLY A 1068 -3.70 -8.12 9.37
N ILE A 1069 -3.59 -6.93 8.77
CA ILE A 1069 -2.57 -6.67 7.75
C ILE A 1069 -1.35 -6.00 8.38
N SER A 1070 -0.26 -6.75 8.44
CA SER A 1070 1.05 -6.24 8.86
C SER A 1070 1.93 -5.94 7.64
N VAL A 1071 2.73 -4.88 7.74
CA VAL A 1071 3.70 -4.49 6.70
C VAL A 1071 5.07 -4.39 7.33
N ASN A 1072 5.93 -5.35 7.00
CA ASN A 1072 7.32 -5.37 7.43
C ASN A 1072 8.22 -4.86 6.31
N VAL A 1073 9.29 -4.15 6.65
CA VAL A 1073 10.20 -3.55 5.68
C VAL A 1073 11.62 -3.94 6.04
N LEU A 1074 12.34 -4.46 5.05
CA LEU A 1074 13.78 -4.67 5.10
C LEU A 1074 14.47 -3.47 4.44
N ASP A 1075 15.36 -2.82 5.19
CA ASP A 1075 16.32 -1.82 4.70
C ASP A 1075 17.71 -2.45 4.63
N THR A 1076 18.15 -2.83 3.43
CA THR A 1076 19.41 -3.53 3.20
C THR A 1076 20.64 -2.63 3.42
N GLU A 1077 20.50 -1.31 3.28
CA GLU A 1077 21.59 -0.35 3.55
C GLU A 1077 21.83 -0.17 5.05
N LYS A 1078 20.75 -0.09 5.84
CA LYS A 1078 20.84 0.08 7.32
C LYS A 1078 20.88 -1.25 8.07
N GLY A 1079 20.68 -2.38 7.39
CA GLY A 1079 20.54 -3.69 8.02
C GLY A 1079 19.36 -3.79 8.97
N ARG A 1080 18.30 -2.99 8.74
CA ARG A 1080 17.12 -2.92 9.59
C ARG A 1080 16.01 -3.76 9.00
N ASP A 1081 15.39 -4.60 9.81
CA ASP A 1081 14.16 -5.30 9.48
C ASP A 1081 13.11 -4.95 10.54
N GLY A 1082 11.99 -4.35 10.13
CA GLY A 1082 10.97 -3.94 11.09
C GLY A 1082 9.71 -3.32 10.47
N ALA A 1083 8.73 -3.07 11.33
CA ALA A 1083 7.42 -2.59 10.91
C ALA A 1083 7.49 -1.24 10.16
N GLY A 1084 6.78 -1.14 9.04
CA GLY A 1084 6.84 0.01 8.12
C GLY A 1084 6.49 1.35 8.77
N GLU A 1085 5.60 1.36 9.78
CA GLU A 1085 5.25 2.55 10.55
C GLU A 1085 6.42 3.17 11.35
N THR A 1086 7.50 2.43 11.55
CA THR A 1086 8.66 2.87 12.37
C THR A 1086 9.75 3.57 11.54
N TYR A 1087 9.54 3.75 10.23
CA TYR A 1087 10.48 4.42 9.32
C TYR A 1087 10.34 5.95 9.35
N SER A 1088 11.36 6.67 8.86
CA SER A 1088 11.33 8.14 8.83
C SER A 1088 10.27 8.67 7.85
N GLY A 1089 9.84 9.92 8.00
CA GLY A 1089 8.82 10.53 7.14
C GLY A 1089 9.11 10.40 5.64
N GLY A 1090 10.35 10.70 5.21
CA GLY A 1090 10.75 10.56 3.81
C GLY A 1090 10.81 9.11 3.31
N GLU A 1091 11.17 8.16 4.17
CA GLU A 1091 11.18 6.72 3.82
C GLU A 1091 9.75 6.19 3.70
N LYS A 1092 8.85 6.61 4.59
CA LYS A 1092 7.42 6.28 4.52
C LYS A 1092 6.77 6.80 3.24
N VAL A 1093 7.15 7.98 2.75
CA VAL A 1093 6.64 8.51 1.47
C VAL A 1093 6.91 7.54 0.33
N ILE A 1094 8.13 7.02 0.23
CA ILE A 1094 8.53 6.07 -0.83
C ILE A 1094 7.75 4.76 -0.70
N LEU A 1095 7.68 4.20 0.51
CA LEU A 1095 6.99 2.95 0.80
C LEU A 1095 5.47 3.06 0.57
N ASN A 1096 4.82 4.09 1.11
CA ASN A 1096 3.39 4.36 0.90
C ASN A 1096 3.08 4.60 -0.57
N THR A 1097 3.97 5.27 -1.32
CA THR A 1097 3.78 5.49 -2.76
C THR A 1097 3.71 4.14 -3.49
N ALA A 1098 4.67 3.24 -3.27
CA ALA A 1098 4.67 1.92 -3.89
C ALA A 1098 3.42 1.09 -3.51
N ILE A 1099 3.07 1.04 -2.22
CA ILE A 1099 1.89 0.31 -1.74
C ILE A 1099 0.60 0.90 -2.33
N SER A 1100 0.49 2.23 -2.41
CA SER A 1100 -0.70 2.91 -2.95
C SER A 1100 -0.94 2.57 -4.42
N PHE A 1101 0.13 2.46 -5.24
CA PHE A 1101 0.02 2.03 -6.63
C PHE A 1101 -0.35 0.56 -6.75
N ALA A 1102 0.22 -0.31 -5.90
CA ALA A 1102 -0.13 -1.72 -5.87
C ALA A 1102 -1.61 -1.93 -5.48
N LEU A 1103 -2.11 -1.19 -4.47
CA LEU A 1103 -3.52 -1.17 -4.10
C LEU A 1103 -4.40 -0.65 -5.25
N THR A 1104 -3.97 0.43 -5.91
CA THR A 1104 -4.71 0.99 -7.06
C THR A 1104 -4.80 -0.02 -8.20
N PHE A 1105 -3.71 -0.72 -8.52
CA PHE A 1105 -3.69 -1.73 -9.57
C PHE A 1105 -4.66 -2.89 -9.27
N ILE A 1106 -4.61 -3.42 -8.05
CA ILE A 1106 -5.53 -4.50 -7.62
C ILE A 1106 -6.98 -4.00 -7.67
N GLY A 1107 -7.25 -2.78 -7.19
CA GLY A 1107 -8.57 -2.17 -7.21
C GLY A 1107 -9.11 -1.98 -8.64
N CYS A 1108 -8.34 -1.36 -9.52
CA CYS A 1108 -8.70 -1.21 -10.93
C CYS A 1108 -9.02 -2.55 -11.60
N ARG A 1109 -8.22 -3.59 -11.33
CA ARG A 1109 -8.48 -4.94 -11.86
C ARG A 1109 -9.77 -5.55 -11.33
N GLN A 1110 -10.09 -5.37 -10.05
CA GLN A 1110 -11.28 -5.95 -9.43
C GLN A 1110 -12.58 -5.23 -9.85
N SER A 1111 -12.54 -3.90 -10.01
CA SER A 1111 -13.69 -3.13 -10.52
C SER A 1111 -13.81 -3.13 -12.04
N GLY A 1112 -12.73 -3.42 -12.77
CA GLY A 1112 -12.64 -3.14 -14.20
C GLY A 1112 -12.49 -1.64 -14.53
N ALA A 1113 -12.11 -0.82 -13.55
CA ALA A 1113 -11.89 0.61 -13.78
C ALA A 1113 -10.61 0.84 -14.59
N GLU A 1114 -10.70 1.62 -15.66
CA GLU A 1114 -9.58 1.95 -16.56
C GLU A 1114 -9.22 3.44 -16.49
N GLY A 1115 -7.93 3.75 -16.64
CA GLY A 1115 -7.48 5.13 -16.77
C GLY A 1115 -7.65 5.99 -15.51
N PRO A 1116 -7.43 5.52 -14.27
CA PRO A 1116 -7.67 6.35 -13.09
C PRO A 1116 -6.85 7.64 -13.07
N THR A 1117 -7.35 8.66 -12.38
CA THR A 1117 -6.57 9.85 -12.06
C THR A 1117 -5.99 9.70 -10.67
N LEU A 1118 -4.67 9.81 -10.56
CA LEU A 1118 -3.92 9.68 -9.31
C LEU A 1118 -3.46 11.05 -8.85
N VAL A 1119 -3.52 11.31 -7.55
CA VAL A 1119 -3.20 12.61 -6.96
C VAL A 1119 -2.15 12.45 -5.86
N ARG A 1120 -1.12 13.29 -5.88
CA ARG A 1120 0.01 13.30 -4.94
C ARG A 1120 0.24 14.73 -4.44
N ASP A 1121 -0.57 15.16 -3.47
CA ASP A 1121 -0.54 16.52 -2.92
C ASP A 1121 0.56 16.65 -1.87
N GLU A 1122 1.69 17.25 -2.26
CA GLU A 1122 2.88 17.51 -1.42
C GLU A 1122 3.49 16.27 -0.74
N SER A 1123 3.05 15.06 -1.10
CA SER A 1123 3.58 13.81 -0.55
C SER A 1123 5.10 13.65 -0.71
N GLY A 1124 5.71 14.25 -1.74
CA GLY A 1124 7.17 14.24 -1.95
C GLY A 1124 7.98 15.28 -1.17
N ALA A 1125 7.35 16.16 -0.38
CA ALA A 1125 8.04 17.33 0.21
C ALA A 1125 9.16 16.98 1.20
N ALA A 1126 9.11 15.80 1.84
CA ALA A 1126 10.12 15.33 2.79
C ALA A 1126 11.33 14.63 2.12
N LEU A 1127 11.38 14.57 0.78
CA LEU A 1127 12.42 13.86 0.04
C LEU A 1127 13.63 14.77 -0.23
N SER A 1128 14.83 14.18 -0.18
CA SER A 1128 16.04 14.82 -0.69
C SER A 1128 15.99 14.96 -2.22
N PRO A 1129 16.77 15.86 -2.85
CA PRO A 1129 16.77 16.01 -4.31
C PRO A 1129 16.99 14.69 -5.07
N LYS A 1130 17.90 13.85 -4.58
CA LYS A 1130 18.15 12.50 -5.14
C LYS A 1130 16.91 11.61 -5.04
N ASN A 1131 16.27 11.56 -3.88
CA ASN A 1131 15.09 10.72 -3.67
C ASN A 1131 13.86 11.28 -4.39
N GLY A 1132 13.79 12.60 -4.61
CA GLY A 1132 12.74 13.24 -5.40
C GLY A 1132 12.72 12.76 -6.86
N ARG A 1133 13.89 12.63 -7.50
CA ARG A 1133 13.99 12.09 -8.87
C ARG A 1133 13.58 10.62 -8.95
N ALA A 1134 14.03 9.81 -7.99
CA ALA A 1134 13.62 8.40 -7.86
C ALA A 1134 12.10 8.26 -7.63
N TRP A 1135 11.52 9.15 -6.84
CA TRP A 1135 10.08 9.19 -6.60
C TRP A 1135 9.30 9.57 -7.87
N ILE A 1136 9.75 10.54 -8.67
CA ILE A 1136 9.14 10.86 -9.97
C ILE A 1136 9.22 9.66 -10.93
N ALA A 1137 10.34 8.94 -10.97
CA ALA A 1137 10.46 7.71 -11.75
C ALA A 1137 9.44 6.65 -11.29
N MET A 1138 9.24 6.52 -9.97
CA MET A 1138 8.21 5.65 -9.40
C MET A 1138 6.80 6.09 -9.76
N LEU A 1139 6.49 7.40 -9.77
CA LEU A 1139 5.19 7.89 -10.22
C LEU A 1139 4.92 7.48 -11.67
N ARG A 1140 5.90 7.63 -12.56
CA ARG A 1140 5.77 7.21 -13.97
C ARG A 1140 5.56 5.71 -14.11
N ARG A 1141 6.40 4.90 -13.47
CA ARG A 1141 6.31 3.43 -13.53
C ARG A 1141 5.00 2.93 -12.90
N GLY A 1142 4.62 3.45 -11.75
CA GLY A 1142 3.34 3.15 -11.08
C GLY A 1142 2.14 3.56 -11.92
N GLY A 1143 2.20 4.73 -12.57
CA GLY A 1143 1.20 5.18 -13.54
C GLY A 1143 1.03 4.22 -14.72
N GLN A 1144 2.14 3.77 -15.30
CA GLN A 1144 2.14 2.77 -16.38
C GLN A 1144 1.58 1.43 -15.89
N MET A 1145 2.00 0.97 -14.72
CA MET A 1145 1.53 -0.28 -14.11
C MET A 1145 0.00 -0.26 -13.92
N VAL A 1146 -0.53 0.84 -13.40
CA VAL A 1146 -1.98 1.05 -13.17
C VAL A 1146 -2.74 1.34 -14.47
N GLY A 1147 -2.07 1.82 -15.52
CA GLY A 1147 -2.72 2.38 -16.70
C GLY A 1147 -3.44 3.70 -16.39
N ALA A 1148 -2.83 4.55 -15.56
CA ALA A 1148 -3.42 5.83 -15.14
C ALA A 1148 -3.57 6.82 -16.31
N SER A 1149 -4.69 7.54 -16.36
CA SER A 1149 -4.90 8.61 -17.34
C SER A 1149 -4.06 9.83 -17.01
N LYS A 1150 -4.00 10.18 -15.71
CA LYS A 1150 -3.28 11.33 -15.20
C LYS A 1150 -2.72 11.04 -13.81
N ILE A 1151 -1.56 11.62 -13.52
CA ILE A 1151 -0.95 11.71 -12.19
C ILE A 1151 -0.71 13.19 -11.90
N LEU A 1152 -1.49 13.76 -11.02
CA LEU A 1152 -1.34 15.13 -10.57
C LEU A 1152 -0.44 15.14 -9.33
N PHE A 1153 0.67 15.87 -9.34
CA PHE A 1153 1.52 16.00 -8.16
C PHE A 1153 1.87 17.44 -7.84
N VAL A 1154 2.00 17.75 -6.55
CA VAL A 1154 2.52 19.03 -6.05
C VAL A 1154 3.91 18.80 -5.47
N SER A 1155 4.85 19.67 -5.84
CA SER A 1155 6.19 19.75 -5.27
C SER A 1155 6.55 21.23 -5.09
N HIS A 1156 7.43 21.56 -4.14
CA HIS A 1156 8.05 22.88 -4.04
C HIS A 1156 9.38 22.97 -4.80
N ASP A 1157 9.87 21.84 -5.31
CA ASP A 1157 11.13 21.74 -6.04
C ASP A 1157 10.90 21.96 -7.55
N PRO A 1158 11.39 23.07 -8.13
CA PRO A 1158 11.27 23.33 -9.56
C PRO A 1158 11.95 22.28 -10.44
N GLU A 1159 12.97 21.57 -9.94
CA GLU A 1159 13.60 20.47 -10.69
C GLU A 1159 12.61 19.33 -10.93
N LEU A 1160 11.74 19.03 -9.96
CA LEU A 1160 10.72 17.99 -10.11
C LEU A 1160 9.61 18.43 -11.08
N TRP A 1161 9.31 19.73 -11.17
CA TRP A 1161 8.37 20.27 -12.16
C TRP A 1161 8.90 20.13 -13.60
N ALA A 1162 10.22 20.19 -13.79
CA ALA A 1162 10.86 19.97 -15.08
C ALA A 1162 10.75 18.51 -15.56
N LEU A 1163 10.55 17.57 -14.64
CA LEU A 1163 10.38 16.16 -14.95
C LEU A 1163 8.92 15.76 -15.26
N ALA A 1164 7.96 16.68 -15.15
CA ALA A 1164 6.57 16.45 -15.52
C ALA A 1164 6.38 16.53 -17.04
N ASP A 1165 5.35 15.87 -17.56
CA ASP A 1165 4.95 15.96 -18.97
C ASP A 1165 4.23 17.29 -19.24
N ASP A 1166 3.32 17.68 -18.35
CA ASP A 1166 2.51 18.89 -18.42
C ASP A 1166 2.50 19.64 -17.07
N ARG A 1167 2.03 20.89 -17.09
CA ARG A 1167 1.88 21.72 -15.88
C ARG A 1167 0.51 22.36 -15.79
N ILE A 1168 -0.05 22.37 -14.58
CA ILE A 1168 -1.21 23.16 -14.18
C ILE A 1168 -0.69 24.31 -13.34
N LEU A 1169 -0.93 25.55 -13.75
CA LEU A 1169 -0.53 26.75 -13.03
C LEU A 1169 -1.68 27.21 -12.13
N VAL A 1170 -1.35 27.52 -10.87
CA VAL A 1170 -2.28 28.06 -9.89
C VAL A 1170 -1.76 29.42 -9.42
N GLU A 1171 -2.42 30.49 -9.84
CA GLU A 1171 -2.04 31.89 -9.57
C GLU A 1171 -3.28 32.68 -9.15
N ASP A 1172 -3.21 33.38 -8.00
CA ASP A 1172 -4.29 34.20 -7.46
C ASP A 1172 -5.67 33.50 -7.40
N GLY A 1173 -5.69 32.20 -7.13
CA GLY A 1173 -6.92 31.41 -7.07
C GLY A 1173 -7.53 31.05 -8.42
N ARG A 1174 -6.83 31.33 -9.54
CA ARG A 1174 -7.15 30.84 -10.88
C ARG A 1174 -6.30 29.64 -11.20
N VAL A 1175 -6.87 28.70 -11.93
CA VAL A 1175 -6.18 27.47 -12.37
C VAL A 1175 -6.20 27.42 -13.88
N THR A 1176 -5.02 27.37 -14.50
CA THR A 1176 -4.87 27.33 -15.96
C THR A 1176 -3.99 26.15 -16.35
N LEU A 1177 -4.28 25.56 -17.50
CA LEU A 1177 -3.38 24.61 -18.14
C LEU A 1177 -2.22 25.43 -18.74
N ALA A 1178 -0.98 25.10 -18.37
CA ALA A 1178 0.16 25.66 -19.07
C ALA A 1178 0.13 25.16 -20.53
N PRO A 1179 0.59 25.97 -21.51
CA PRO A 1179 0.80 25.49 -22.86
C PRO A 1179 1.74 24.27 -22.81
N SER A 1180 1.32 23.16 -23.43
CA SER A 1180 2.15 21.96 -23.53
C SER A 1180 3.53 22.34 -24.06
N THR A 1181 4.58 21.88 -23.38
CA THR A 1181 5.96 22.00 -23.89
C THR A 1181 6.33 20.86 -24.83
N ARG A 1182 5.44 19.89 -25.03
CA ARG A 1182 5.59 18.76 -25.95
C ARG A 1182 4.60 18.88 -27.11
N GLY A 1183 5.12 18.83 -28.34
CA GLY A 1183 4.28 18.63 -29.52
C GLY A 1183 3.49 17.31 -29.43
N PRO A 1184 2.41 17.17 -30.21
CA PRO A 1184 1.47 16.05 -30.12
C PRO A 1184 2.18 14.70 -30.31
N SER A 1185 1.89 13.74 -29.44
CA SER A 1185 2.44 12.39 -29.55
C SER A 1185 1.75 11.63 -30.69
N VAL A 1186 2.55 11.01 -31.57
CA VAL A 1186 2.06 10.04 -32.55
C VAL A 1186 1.35 8.90 -31.82
N ALA A 1187 0.08 8.70 -32.14
CA ALA A 1187 -0.69 7.55 -31.67
C ALA A 1187 0.01 6.25 -32.11
N ILE A 1188 0.54 5.49 -31.14
CA ILE A 1188 0.96 4.11 -31.37
C ILE A 1188 -0.33 3.31 -31.54
N GLY A 1189 -0.71 3.07 -32.80
CA GLY A 1189 -1.84 2.24 -33.15
C GLY A 1189 -1.69 0.84 -32.56
N THR A 1190 -2.54 0.53 -31.58
CA THR A 1190 -2.83 -0.84 -31.19
C THR A 1190 -3.50 -1.52 -32.39
N THR A 1191 -2.75 -2.41 -33.04
CA THR A 1191 -3.31 -3.30 -34.07
C THR A 1191 -4.28 -4.28 -33.40
N ARG A 1192 -5.57 -3.95 -33.44
CA ARG A 1192 -6.63 -4.95 -33.30
C ARG A 1192 -6.46 -5.95 -34.44
N ARG A 1193 -5.98 -7.16 -34.12
CA ARG A 1193 -6.23 -8.34 -34.95
C ARG A 1193 -7.71 -8.66 -34.88
N GLU A 1194 -8.47 -8.22 -35.87
CA GLU A 1194 -9.70 -8.90 -36.24
C GLU A 1194 -9.31 -10.23 -36.89
N ALA A 1195 -9.60 -11.33 -36.18
CA ALA A 1195 -9.64 -12.67 -36.76
C ALA A 1195 -11.12 -13.06 -36.87
N ALA A 1196 -11.45 -13.63 -38.03
CA ALA A 1196 -12.72 -14.28 -38.33
C ALA A 1196 -13.07 -15.38 -37.33
#